data_AF-A0A938ZPY9-F1
#
_entry.id   AF-A0A938ZPY9-F1
#
_cell.length_a   1.000
_cell.length_b   1.000
_cell.length_c   1.000
_cell.angle_alpha   90.00
_cell.angle_beta   90.00
_cell.angle_gamma   90.00
#
_symmetry.space_group_name_H-M   'P 1'
#
loop_
_entity.id
_entity.type
_entity.pdbx_description
1 polymer ?
#
loop_
_entity_poly.entity_id
_entity_poly.type
_entity_poly.pdbx_seq_one_letter_code
_entity_poly.pdbx_strand_id
1 'polypeptide(L)'
;MSNKSPASGFWNYVAECVRLLYWIYFKPFTFERWLRDIHPELKPKDNPFDKRAEFRTNPRLRRYAGQVSWLSAVVPMFAVLLVAPVYMLFSGESFNWFRSCVFLAGWFIARVGDSGSNKNGLVIYLVAVLSIFLGARLSGMVMIDVAGGVAGGVVLSVVFGVAFGLAFGLAVAVAFGVVVAVAVSVAGGVALGVAWICGVLRVYFWLPEFLWFTLFFLSPNEKQVICLRYLPLCFDELIILPLPFMDVMIVKAYRKNPMVASKTINYLITSTNQQKVVAQAIYDITVDILNRCQRLSDIVEIANQLAWIPSPPPKELGIVLPQVLDISQNVRASEEATSPYRQYELLNIPINGLRQLGQSLALTKDARLAVSFGNIAQSWLTILETAQHTLNEQAQQSKEIRQVYIAGNSLDPETAKNRFKGRIDIFREIETLALSEQLPVLLLYGGRRTGKTSALKYLPYRIQANIVPLLVDLQGAASATTLKGLAENLAQQIIEAARRLPRKVYLPNPDANKLAEDPFPALQTWFAEIERSNSDKQFLLCLDEYERLGEVVKATSSRAPLNFIRNLLQHQRKWILLFSGSQELSELDDYWSDYLINTRALRMTYLHESEARDLIQQPVENFSDIYEPTAIDEIIQLTRCQPYLVQLVCYEVVELLNRDIRRNRREADTAKATVQDVQEVIPVVLERGDQYFRELWKSLADSDRSLLRRIIYGETPTQQDKGVIRKLTRKEILTQEGNAFQVPLVQKYIEQLLEEE
;
A
#
# COMPACT_ATOMS: atom_id res chain seq x y z
N MET A 1 -11.36 30.65 49.04
CA MET A 1 -10.77 31.98 48.79
C MET A 1 -9.33 31.80 48.33
N SER A 2 -9.04 32.06 47.05
CA SER A 2 -7.68 32.34 46.56
C SER A 2 -7.74 33.75 45.99
N ASN A 3 -7.13 34.70 46.70
CA ASN A 3 -7.07 36.10 46.36
C ASN A 3 -6.12 36.28 45.15
N LYS A 4 -6.59 35.97 43.94
CA LYS A 4 -5.94 36.47 42.73
C LYS A 4 -6.32 37.95 42.60
N SER A 5 -5.34 38.84 42.74
CA SER A 5 -5.60 40.28 42.56
C SER A 5 -6.25 40.51 41.19
N PRO A 6 -7.22 41.43 41.06
CA PRO A 6 -7.85 41.74 39.77
C PRO A 6 -6.83 42.13 38.69
N ALA A 7 -5.68 42.68 39.09
CA ALA A 7 -4.54 42.93 38.21
C ALA A 7 -3.96 41.63 37.60
N SER A 8 -3.84 40.55 38.36
CA SER A 8 -3.32 39.27 37.87
C SER A 8 -4.22 38.62 36.80
N GLY A 9 -5.54 38.79 36.89
CA GLY A 9 -6.48 38.29 35.89
C GLY A 9 -6.36 39.03 34.55
N PHE A 10 -6.17 40.35 34.61
CA PHE A 10 -5.95 41.19 33.43
C PHE A 10 -4.63 40.86 32.73
N TRP A 11 -3.51 40.77 33.47
CA TRP A 11 -2.21 40.43 32.90
C TRP A 11 -2.18 39.04 32.28
N ASN A 12 -2.89 38.06 32.86
CA ASN A 12 -3.05 36.73 32.26
C ASN A 12 -3.84 36.81 30.94
N TYR A 13 -4.90 37.61 30.87
CA TYR A 13 -5.66 37.81 29.64
C TYR A 13 -4.84 38.49 28.54
N VAL A 14 -4.04 39.50 28.90
CA VAL A 14 -3.11 40.17 27.98
C VAL A 14 -2.05 39.17 27.48
N ALA A 15 -1.48 38.35 28.37
CA ALA A 15 -0.52 37.31 27.97
C ALA A 15 -1.13 36.27 27.01
N GLU A 16 -2.38 35.85 27.25
CA GLU A 16 -3.12 34.99 26.32
C GLU A 16 -3.31 35.65 24.94
N CYS A 17 -3.62 36.95 24.90
CA CYS A 17 -3.78 37.71 23.65
C CYS A 17 -2.45 37.89 22.90
N VAL A 18 -1.36 38.18 23.60
CA VAL A 18 -0.02 38.26 23.01
C VAL A 18 0.41 36.89 22.46
N ARG A 19 0.11 35.80 23.17
CA ARG A 19 0.35 34.44 22.67
C ARG A 19 -0.44 34.15 21.39
N LEU A 20 -1.68 34.61 21.30
CA LEU A 20 -2.48 34.47 20.08
C LEU A 20 -1.88 35.27 18.92
N LEU A 21 -1.42 36.50 19.14
CA LEU A 21 -0.71 37.27 18.09
C LEU A 21 0.55 36.54 17.62
N TYR A 22 1.32 36.01 18.57
CA TYR A 22 2.50 35.22 18.26
C TYR A 22 2.15 33.97 17.44
N TRP A 23 1.08 33.24 17.79
CA TRP A 23 0.64 32.07 17.02
C TRP A 23 0.11 32.44 15.64
N ILE A 24 -0.69 33.51 15.51
CA ILE A 24 -1.19 33.99 14.23
C ILE A 24 -0.04 34.32 13.27
N TYR A 25 1.05 34.89 13.80
CA TYR A 25 2.15 35.37 12.96
C TYR A 25 3.29 34.36 12.77
N PHE A 26 3.67 33.60 13.80
CA PHE A 26 4.83 32.69 13.77
C PHE A 26 4.45 31.21 13.86
N LYS A 27 3.26 30.85 14.36
CA LYS A 27 2.85 29.44 14.52
C LYS A 27 1.43 29.15 14.01
N PRO A 28 1.15 29.37 12.72
CA PRO A 28 -0.20 29.21 12.18
C PRO A 28 -0.72 27.78 12.25
N PHE A 29 0.14 26.75 12.17
CA PHE A 29 -0.31 25.35 12.27
C PHE A 29 -0.68 25.00 13.71
N THR A 30 0.11 25.47 14.69
CA THR A 30 -0.27 25.38 16.10
C THR A 30 -1.57 26.15 16.38
N PHE A 31 -1.73 27.33 15.79
CA PHE A 31 -2.95 28.14 15.93
C PHE A 31 -4.17 27.41 15.37
N GLU A 32 -4.09 26.88 14.16
CA GLU A 32 -5.17 26.14 13.53
C GLU A 32 -5.57 24.90 14.33
N ARG A 33 -4.60 24.14 14.85
CA ARG A 33 -4.88 22.98 15.71
C ARG A 33 -5.60 23.41 16.99
N TRP A 34 -5.15 24.49 17.62
CA TRP A 34 -5.80 25.06 18.81
C TRP A 34 -7.23 25.58 18.52
N LEU A 35 -7.49 26.12 17.33
CA LEU A 35 -8.84 26.52 16.93
C LEU A 35 -9.77 25.32 16.74
N ARG A 36 -9.28 24.23 16.13
CA ARG A 36 -10.05 22.98 15.99
C ARG A 36 -10.45 22.38 17.34
N ASP A 37 -9.57 22.49 18.34
CA ASP A 37 -9.87 22.07 19.73
C ASP A 37 -10.99 22.90 20.38
N ILE A 38 -11.22 24.13 19.91
CA ILE A 38 -12.31 25.00 20.37
C ILE A 38 -13.59 24.69 19.59
N HIS A 39 -13.50 24.59 18.27
CA HIS A 39 -14.62 24.26 17.39
C HIS A 39 -14.10 23.64 16.07
N PRO A 40 -14.58 22.45 15.65
CA PRO A 40 -13.99 21.70 14.53
C PRO A 40 -14.06 22.41 13.17
N GLU A 41 -15.09 23.24 12.94
CA GLU A 41 -15.25 24.00 11.69
C GLU A 41 -14.52 25.36 11.67
N LEU A 42 -13.90 25.79 12.77
CA LEU A 42 -13.34 27.14 12.88
C LEU A 42 -11.94 27.21 12.25
N LYS A 43 -11.80 27.98 11.18
CA LYS A 43 -10.52 28.22 10.49
C LYS A 43 -9.91 29.56 10.89
N PRO A 44 -8.58 29.76 10.72
CA PRO A 44 -7.88 30.99 11.07
C PRO A 44 -8.41 32.28 10.42
N LYS A 45 -9.11 32.18 9.28
CA LYS A 45 -9.65 33.33 8.53
C LYS A 45 -11.12 33.62 8.85
N ASP A 46 -11.78 32.74 9.61
CA ASP A 46 -13.21 32.86 9.87
C ASP A 46 -13.47 33.93 10.95
N ASN A 47 -14.58 34.64 10.82
CA ASN A 47 -15.00 35.57 11.86
C ASN A 47 -15.64 34.77 13.01
N PRO A 48 -15.06 34.74 14.23
CA PRO A 48 -15.62 33.95 15.34
C PRO A 48 -17.00 34.46 15.78
N PHE A 49 -17.38 35.66 15.36
CA PHE A 49 -18.69 36.24 15.62
C PHE A 49 -19.81 35.69 14.74
N ASP A 50 -19.50 34.95 13.66
CA ASP A 50 -20.51 34.29 12.83
C ASP A 50 -21.17 33.12 13.59
N LYS A 51 -20.45 32.52 14.53
CA LYS A 51 -20.93 31.43 15.41
C LYS A 51 -21.46 31.91 16.77
N ARG A 52 -21.96 33.15 16.85
CA ARG A 52 -22.47 33.75 18.11
C ARG A 52 -23.55 32.94 18.82
N ALA A 53 -24.39 32.22 18.07
CA ALA A 53 -25.45 31.38 18.62
C ALA A 53 -24.91 30.31 19.60
N GLU A 54 -23.67 29.85 19.37
CA GLU A 54 -23.02 28.79 20.13
C GLU A 54 -22.21 29.31 21.34
N PHE A 55 -22.14 30.62 21.57
CA PHE A 55 -21.38 31.20 22.70
C PHE A 55 -21.93 30.79 24.06
N ARG A 56 -23.20 30.38 24.13
CA ARG A 56 -23.84 29.89 25.36
C ARG A 56 -23.41 28.45 25.69
N THR A 57 -23.20 27.63 24.66
CA THR A 57 -22.82 26.22 24.80
C THR A 57 -21.30 26.04 24.85
N ASN A 58 -20.53 26.95 24.25
CA ASN A 58 -19.06 26.90 24.21
C ASN A 58 -18.41 28.18 24.79
N PRO A 59 -18.05 28.20 26.09
CA PRO A 59 -17.45 29.37 26.73
C PRO A 59 -16.04 29.69 26.22
N ARG A 60 -15.31 28.70 25.67
CA ARG A 60 -13.97 28.91 25.07
C ARG A 60 -14.08 29.70 23.77
N LEU A 61 -15.08 29.41 22.94
CA LEU A 61 -15.35 30.15 21.70
C LEU A 61 -15.70 31.62 21.99
N ARG A 62 -16.54 31.87 23.00
CA ARG A 62 -16.87 33.24 23.44
C ARG A 62 -15.64 34.01 23.92
N ARG A 63 -14.75 33.35 24.69
CA ARG A 63 -13.50 33.95 25.18
C ARG A 63 -12.55 34.27 24.02
N TYR A 64 -12.42 33.37 23.05
CA TYR A 64 -11.63 33.61 21.84
C TYR A 64 -12.17 34.78 21.00
N ALA A 65 -13.50 34.85 20.78
CA ALA A 65 -14.13 35.98 20.08
C ALA A 65 -13.83 37.33 20.78
N GLY A 66 -13.85 37.35 22.11
CA GLY A 66 -13.44 38.50 22.91
C GLY A 66 -11.96 38.88 22.72
N GLN A 67 -11.07 37.90 22.65
CA GLN A 67 -9.63 38.10 22.43
C GLN A 67 -9.34 38.62 21.03
N VAL A 68 -9.93 38.03 19.99
CA VAL A 68 -9.86 38.53 18.61
C VAL A 68 -10.37 39.96 18.57
N SER A 69 -11.44 40.26 19.31
CA SER A 69 -11.99 41.60 19.32
C SER A 69 -11.05 42.62 19.96
N TRP A 70 -10.47 42.26 21.10
CA TRP A 70 -9.50 43.10 21.76
C TRP A 70 -8.24 43.33 20.91
N LEU A 71 -7.70 42.27 20.32
CA LEU A 71 -6.49 42.32 19.50
C LEU A 71 -6.65 43.21 18.26
N SER A 72 -7.74 43.05 17.51
CA SER A 72 -7.93 43.83 16.28
C SER A 72 -8.21 45.32 16.54
N ALA A 73 -8.49 45.71 17.79
CA ALA A 73 -8.62 47.10 18.22
C ALA A 73 -7.25 47.66 18.65
N VAL A 74 -6.51 46.88 19.42
CA VAL A 74 -5.25 47.31 20.04
C VAL A 74 -4.08 47.32 19.03
N VAL A 75 -3.97 46.31 18.18
CA VAL A 75 -2.83 46.13 17.27
C VAL A 75 -2.58 47.33 16.34
N PRO A 76 -3.58 47.91 15.64
CA PRO A 76 -3.35 49.06 14.76
C PRO A 76 -2.83 50.30 15.51
N MET A 77 -3.31 50.55 16.74
CA MET A 77 -2.81 51.65 17.56
C MET A 77 -1.33 51.44 17.93
N PHE A 78 -0.99 50.24 18.37
CA PHE A 78 0.40 49.90 18.70
C PHE A 78 1.31 49.92 17.47
N ALA A 79 0.83 49.47 16.31
CA ALA A 79 1.58 49.52 15.06
C ALA A 79 1.93 50.96 14.67
N VAL A 80 0.97 51.88 14.74
CA VAL A 80 1.21 53.32 14.49
C VAL A 80 2.23 53.90 15.48
N LEU A 81 2.10 53.56 16.77
CA LEU A 81 3.03 54.03 17.82
C LEU A 81 4.46 53.47 17.67
N LEU A 82 4.62 52.26 17.12
CA LEU A 82 5.93 51.66 16.87
C LEU A 82 6.56 52.15 15.56
N VAL A 83 5.76 52.34 14.52
CA VAL A 83 6.26 52.74 13.19
C VAL A 83 6.55 54.24 13.15
N ALA A 84 5.78 55.09 13.82
CA ALA A 84 5.96 56.54 13.76
C ALA A 84 7.35 57.03 14.20
N PRO A 85 7.93 56.57 15.32
CA PRO A 85 9.28 56.97 15.74
C PRO A 85 10.37 56.48 14.76
N VAL A 86 10.23 55.25 14.26
CA VAL A 86 11.18 54.67 13.29
C VAL A 86 11.11 55.43 11.97
N TYR A 87 9.91 55.75 11.49
CA TYR A 87 9.71 56.57 10.30
C TYR A 87 10.40 57.92 10.46
N MET A 88 10.13 58.66 11.54
CA MET A 88 10.77 59.97 11.78
C MET A 88 12.30 59.87 11.82
N LEU A 89 12.84 58.79 12.39
CA LEU A 89 14.28 58.58 12.54
C LEU A 89 14.98 58.25 11.22
N PHE A 90 14.31 57.54 10.31
CA PHE A 90 14.87 57.15 9.00
C PHE A 90 14.55 58.12 7.87
N SER A 91 13.37 58.76 7.87
CA SER A 91 12.95 59.68 6.80
C SER A 91 13.36 61.12 7.04
N GLY A 92 13.64 61.51 8.30
CA GLY A 92 13.89 62.90 8.69
C GLY A 92 12.65 63.80 8.60
N GLU A 93 11.49 63.27 8.24
CA GLU A 93 10.23 64.00 8.11
C GLU A 93 9.32 63.82 9.34
N SER A 94 8.45 64.81 9.59
CA SER A 94 7.45 64.72 10.65
C SER A 94 6.34 63.72 10.28
N PHE A 95 6.08 62.76 11.17
CA PHE A 95 4.99 61.79 10.99
C PHE A 95 3.62 62.48 11.03
N ASN A 96 2.77 62.22 10.04
CA ASN A 96 1.44 62.81 9.97
C ASN A 96 0.45 62.08 10.89
N TRP A 97 0.44 62.50 12.17
CA TRP A 97 -0.46 61.97 13.19
C TRP A 97 -1.94 62.17 12.86
N PHE A 98 -2.29 63.27 12.17
CA PHE A 98 -3.67 63.57 11.81
C PHE A 98 -4.26 62.51 10.88
N ARG A 99 -3.56 62.16 9.79
CA ARG A 99 -4.01 61.11 8.85
C ARG A 99 -4.12 59.75 9.53
N SER A 100 -3.18 59.42 10.40
CA SER A 100 -3.18 58.16 11.15
C SER A 100 -4.35 58.08 12.14
N CYS A 101 -4.67 59.18 12.84
CA CYS A 101 -5.82 59.26 13.73
C CYS A 101 -7.16 59.12 12.98
N VAL A 102 -7.29 59.74 11.80
CA VAL A 102 -8.48 59.59 10.94
C VAL A 102 -8.64 58.14 10.47
N PHE A 103 -7.55 57.51 10.05
CA PHE A 103 -7.54 56.09 9.68
C PHE A 103 -7.96 55.18 10.84
N LEU A 104 -7.39 55.39 12.04
CA LEU A 104 -7.76 54.62 13.24
C LEU A 104 -9.23 54.83 13.61
N ALA A 105 -9.75 56.06 13.52
CA ALA A 105 -11.16 56.34 13.76
C ALA A 105 -12.07 55.56 12.78
N GLY A 106 -11.74 55.56 11.48
CA GLY A 106 -12.45 54.78 10.48
C GLY A 106 -12.39 53.25 10.73
N TRP A 107 -11.21 52.74 11.07
CA TRP A 107 -10.99 51.32 11.40
C TRP A 107 -11.85 50.85 12.58
N PHE A 108 -11.93 51.66 13.65
CA PHE A 108 -12.74 51.33 14.82
C PHE A 108 -14.26 51.44 14.58
N ILE A 109 -14.70 52.38 13.73
CA ILE A 109 -16.12 52.47 13.35
C ILE A 109 -16.57 51.21 12.61
N ALA A 110 -15.78 50.75 11.63
CA ALA A 110 -16.07 49.52 10.88
C ALA A 110 -16.18 48.30 11.80
N ARG A 111 -15.30 48.21 12.80
CA ARG A 111 -15.26 47.13 13.79
C ARG A 111 -16.51 47.02 14.67
N VAL A 112 -17.07 48.14 15.10
CA VAL A 112 -18.25 48.14 15.97
C VAL A 112 -19.45 47.55 15.23
N GLY A 113 -19.54 47.75 13.91
CA GLY A 113 -20.50 47.07 13.04
C GLY A 113 -20.33 45.55 13.05
N ASP A 114 -19.10 45.06 12.89
CA ASP A 114 -18.79 43.63 12.78
C ASP A 114 -18.98 42.84 14.08
N SER A 115 -18.69 43.46 15.24
CA SER A 115 -18.79 42.80 16.55
C SER A 115 -20.20 42.82 17.17
N GLY A 116 -21.15 43.52 16.55
CA GLY A 116 -22.54 43.70 17.02
C GLY A 116 -22.68 44.01 18.50
N SER A 117 -21.68 44.68 19.07
CA SER A 117 -21.60 45.01 20.49
C SER A 117 -22.37 46.28 20.82
N ASN A 118 -22.76 46.41 22.08
CA ASN A 118 -23.64 47.45 22.60
C ASN A 118 -23.04 48.87 22.39
N LYS A 119 -23.89 49.83 21.99
CA LYS A 119 -23.55 51.21 21.58
C LYS A 119 -22.75 52.01 22.61
N ASN A 120 -22.71 51.56 23.87
CA ASN A 120 -22.01 52.23 24.97
C ASN A 120 -20.47 52.18 24.87
N GLY A 121 -19.88 51.18 24.19
CA GLY A 121 -18.43 51.14 23.95
C GLY A 121 -17.93 52.22 22.98
N LEU A 122 -18.81 52.64 22.06
CA LEU A 122 -18.56 53.67 21.05
C LEU A 122 -18.37 55.05 21.73
N VAL A 123 -19.11 55.30 22.81
CA VAL A 123 -19.08 56.55 23.58
C VAL A 123 -17.79 56.68 24.40
N ILE A 124 -17.40 55.63 25.12
CA ILE A 124 -16.15 55.63 25.93
C ILE A 124 -14.93 55.81 25.02
N TYR A 125 -14.98 55.26 23.79
CA TYR A 125 -13.89 55.34 22.83
C TYR A 125 -13.82 56.69 22.08
N LEU A 126 -14.96 57.26 21.68
CA LEU A 126 -15.02 58.63 21.15
C LEU A 126 -14.36 59.60 22.13
N VAL A 127 -14.61 59.43 23.43
CA VAL A 127 -13.98 60.23 24.48
C VAL A 127 -12.47 59.96 24.56
N ALA A 128 -12.00 58.71 24.49
CA ALA A 128 -10.56 58.40 24.51
C ALA A 128 -9.80 58.93 23.28
N VAL A 129 -10.39 58.83 22.08
CA VAL A 129 -9.84 59.41 20.84
C VAL A 129 -9.84 60.93 20.91
N LEU A 130 -10.90 61.55 21.44
CA LEU A 130 -10.92 63.01 21.68
C LEU A 130 -9.84 63.44 22.67
N SER A 131 -9.57 62.63 23.70
CA SER A 131 -8.51 62.88 24.70
C SER A 131 -7.11 62.77 24.10
N ILE A 132 -6.87 61.80 23.20
CA ILE A 132 -5.61 61.70 22.45
C ILE A 132 -5.48 62.84 21.43
N PHE A 133 -6.60 63.25 20.80
CA PHE A 133 -6.68 64.39 19.89
C PHE A 133 -6.40 65.72 20.60
N LEU A 134 -6.85 65.88 21.85
CA LEU A 134 -6.50 67.00 22.72
C LEU A 134 -5.02 66.94 23.14
N GLY A 135 -4.52 65.76 23.53
CA GLY A 135 -3.14 65.58 23.97
C GLY A 135 -2.11 65.89 22.87
N ALA A 136 -2.37 65.49 21.62
CA ALA A 136 -1.51 65.78 20.47
C ALA A 136 -1.56 67.26 20.02
N ARG A 137 -2.65 67.98 20.32
CA ARG A 137 -2.76 69.43 20.12
C ARG A 137 -2.06 70.23 21.24
N LEU A 138 -2.08 69.72 22.47
CA LEU A 138 -1.46 70.36 23.63
C LEU A 138 0.07 70.18 23.68
N SER A 139 0.61 69.06 23.19
CA SER A 139 2.07 68.86 23.09
C SER A 139 2.74 69.70 22.00
N GLY A 140 1.97 70.18 21.01
CA GLY A 140 2.44 71.10 19.97
C GLY A 140 2.36 72.58 20.35
N MET A 141 1.96 72.93 21.58
CA MET A 141 1.66 74.31 21.98
C MET A 141 2.59 74.87 23.07
N VAL A 142 3.80 74.32 23.24
CA VAL A 142 4.79 74.80 24.23
C VAL A 142 6.14 75.20 23.62
N MET A 143 6.31 75.18 22.30
CA MET A 143 7.52 75.74 21.67
C MET A 143 7.14 76.48 20.39
N ILE A 144 7.64 77.72 20.23
CA ILE A 144 7.56 78.63 19.07
C ILE A 144 6.28 79.51 19.10
N ASP A 145 6.28 80.85 19.24
CA ASP A 145 7.35 81.85 19.16
C ASP A 145 6.93 83.19 19.80
N VAL A 146 7.90 83.85 20.46
CA VAL A 146 8.00 85.32 20.50
C VAL A 146 8.83 85.72 19.28
N ALA A 147 8.17 86.17 18.21
CA ALA A 147 8.65 87.22 17.29
C ALA A 147 7.70 87.37 16.09
N GLY A 148 7.18 88.61 15.95
CA GLY A 148 6.56 89.28 14.80
C GLY A 148 6.10 88.44 13.59
N GLY A 149 4.84 88.51 13.15
CA GLY A 149 3.98 89.67 13.09
C GLY A 149 3.75 90.10 11.64
N VAL A 150 2.46 90.19 11.28
CA VAL A 150 1.87 91.01 10.20
C VAL A 150 2.02 90.42 8.78
N ALA A 151 1.04 89.69 8.24
CA ALA A 151 -0.32 90.05 7.78
C ALA A 151 -0.41 90.53 6.32
N GLY A 152 -1.32 89.87 5.58
CA GLY A 152 -2.23 90.50 4.62
C GLY A 152 -1.79 90.63 3.16
N GLY A 153 -2.53 90.00 2.24
CA GLY A 153 -2.51 90.40 0.83
C GLY A 153 -2.99 89.35 -0.15
N VAL A 154 -4.31 89.23 -0.33
CA VAL A 154 -4.96 88.48 -1.42
C VAL A 154 -5.02 89.38 -2.68
N VAL A 155 -4.67 88.81 -3.84
CA VAL A 155 -5.07 89.21 -5.22
C VAL A 155 -4.48 90.51 -5.80
N LEU A 156 -3.53 90.35 -6.74
CA LEU A 156 -3.48 90.96 -8.09
C LEU A 156 -2.07 90.85 -8.66
N SER A 157 -1.88 90.09 -9.74
CA SER A 157 -1.00 90.41 -10.89
C SER A 157 -0.96 89.22 -11.85
N VAL A 158 -2.04 89.06 -12.61
CA VAL A 158 -1.92 88.64 -14.02
C VAL A 158 -1.29 89.82 -14.75
N VAL A 159 -0.46 89.53 -15.77
CA VAL A 159 0.32 90.46 -16.60
C VAL A 159 1.75 90.74 -16.09
N PHE A 160 2.64 89.75 -16.24
CA PHE A 160 3.88 89.88 -17.02
C PHE A 160 4.63 88.54 -17.02
N GLY A 161 4.83 87.93 -18.19
CA GLY A 161 5.68 86.74 -18.30
C GLY A 161 5.31 85.72 -19.37
N VAL A 162 4.25 85.94 -20.15
CA VAL A 162 4.02 85.15 -21.38
C VAL A 162 4.65 85.89 -22.55
N ALA A 163 5.97 85.76 -22.68
CA ALA A 163 6.69 86.06 -23.93
C ALA A 163 8.08 85.41 -24.05
N PHE A 164 8.52 84.52 -23.13
CA PHE A 164 9.86 83.93 -23.25
C PHE A 164 10.01 82.48 -22.73
N GLY A 165 8.96 81.65 -22.85
CA GLY A 165 8.99 80.28 -22.29
C GLY A 165 8.29 79.19 -23.11
N LEU A 166 7.94 79.44 -24.38
CA LEU A 166 7.07 78.51 -25.14
C LEU A 166 7.74 77.69 -26.25
N ALA A 167 9.06 77.74 -26.39
CA ALA A 167 9.78 76.85 -27.33
C ALA A 167 10.90 76.00 -26.70
N PHE A 168 11.33 76.31 -25.46
CA PHE A 168 12.40 75.56 -24.78
C PHE A 168 11.92 74.71 -23.58
N GLY A 169 10.68 74.91 -23.11
CA GLY A 169 10.13 74.20 -21.95
C GLY A 169 9.53 72.82 -22.25
N LEU A 170 9.06 72.56 -23.47
CA LEU A 170 8.33 71.31 -23.76
C LEU A 170 9.25 70.11 -24.09
N ALA A 171 10.39 70.33 -24.74
CA ALA A 171 11.32 69.23 -25.04
C ALA A 171 12.08 68.75 -23.79
N VAL A 172 12.45 69.68 -22.89
CA VAL A 172 13.15 69.34 -21.64
C VAL A 172 12.19 68.78 -20.59
N ALA A 173 10.95 69.28 -20.48
CA ALA A 173 9.97 68.76 -19.53
C ALA A 173 9.42 67.38 -19.91
N VAL A 174 9.27 67.06 -21.21
CA VAL A 174 8.80 65.73 -21.65
C VAL A 174 9.93 64.71 -21.64
N ALA A 175 11.16 65.06 -22.03
CA ALA A 175 12.28 64.13 -21.95
C ALA A 175 12.71 63.85 -20.49
N PHE A 176 12.80 64.87 -19.65
CA PHE A 176 13.13 64.70 -18.22
C PHE A 176 11.95 64.12 -17.44
N GLY A 177 10.72 64.53 -17.77
CA GLY A 177 9.50 64.00 -17.15
C GLY A 177 9.23 62.53 -17.49
N VAL A 178 9.49 62.08 -18.72
CA VAL A 178 9.34 60.66 -19.10
C VAL A 178 10.51 59.82 -18.57
N VAL A 179 11.76 60.32 -18.60
CA VAL A 179 12.89 59.58 -18.01
C VAL A 179 12.75 59.47 -16.49
N VAL A 180 12.34 60.54 -15.79
CA VAL A 180 12.09 60.50 -14.34
C VAL A 180 10.82 59.71 -14.02
N ALA A 181 9.73 59.84 -14.79
CA ALA A 181 8.52 59.05 -14.54
C ALA A 181 8.71 57.55 -14.85
N VAL A 182 9.47 57.19 -15.87
CA VAL A 182 9.81 55.79 -16.19
C VAL A 182 10.84 55.25 -15.19
N ALA A 183 11.86 56.03 -14.81
CA ALA A 183 12.80 55.61 -13.77
C ALA A 183 12.12 55.46 -12.40
N VAL A 184 11.22 56.37 -12.02
CA VAL A 184 10.48 56.32 -10.74
C VAL A 184 9.38 55.24 -10.77
N SER A 185 8.71 54.99 -11.90
CA SER A 185 7.71 53.92 -12.01
C SER A 185 8.32 52.52 -12.14
N VAL A 186 9.46 52.37 -12.83
CA VAL A 186 10.19 51.11 -12.91
C VAL A 186 10.96 50.85 -11.62
N ALA A 187 11.66 51.84 -11.05
CA ALA A 187 12.32 51.67 -9.75
C ALA A 187 11.30 51.48 -8.63
N GLY A 188 10.17 52.20 -8.65
CA GLY A 188 9.06 52.02 -7.73
C GLY A 188 8.39 50.65 -7.90
N GLY A 189 8.15 50.21 -9.14
CA GLY A 189 7.57 48.89 -9.43
C GLY A 189 8.50 47.74 -9.04
N VAL A 190 9.80 47.86 -9.29
CA VAL A 190 10.82 46.88 -8.87
C VAL A 190 11.00 46.91 -7.36
N ALA A 191 11.06 48.08 -6.72
CA ALA A 191 11.18 48.18 -5.26
C ALA A 191 9.95 47.60 -4.56
N LEU A 192 8.74 47.88 -5.05
CA LEU A 192 7.50 47.28 -4.53
C LEU A 192 7.45 45.77 -4.80
N GLY A 193 7.88 45.32 -5.98
CA GLY A 193 7.97 43.90 -6.32
C GLY A 193 8.97 43.14 -5.43
N VAL A 194 10.17 43.70 -5.22
CA VAL A 194 11.19 43.14 -4.33
C VAL A 194 10.73 43.18 -2.89
N ALA A 195 10.13 44.28 -2.41
CA ALA A 195 9.59 44.36 -1.05
C ALA A 195 8.45 43.35 -0.84
N TRP A 196 7.59 43.15 -1.84
CA TRP A 196 6.55 42.12 -1.82
C TRP A 196 7.14 40.72 -1.75
N ILE A 197 8.12 40.38 -2.61
CA ILE A 197 8.81 39.08 -2.61
C ILE A 197 9.54 38.85 -1.28
N CYS A 198 10.31 39.83 -0.80
CA CYS A 198 11.00 39.76 0.49
C CYS A 198 10.04 39.63 1.67
N GLY A 199 8.86 40.24 1.59
CA GLY A 199 7.79 40.13 2.57
C GLY A 199 7.13 38.75 2.57
N VAL A 200 6.76 38.24 1.39
CA VAL A 200 6.17 36.91 1.22
C VAL A 200 7.15 35.81 1.65
N LEU A 201 8.43 35.93 1.28
CA LEU A 201 9.49 34.99 1.67
C LEU A 201 10.03 35.23 3.09
N ARG A 202 9.55 36.27 3.79
CA ARG A 202 9.97 36.67 5.14
C ARG A 202 11.49 36.80 5.29
N VAL A 203 12.18 37.32 4.28
CA VAL A 203 13.67 37.38 4.22
C VAL A 203 14.26 38.11 5.42
N TYR A 204 13.56 39.11 5.94
CA TYR A 204 13.96 39.88 7.13
C TYR A 204 14.03 39.05 8.42
N PHE A 205 13.20 38.02 8.54
CA PHE A 205 13.25 37.06 9.66
C PHE A 205 14.25 35.93 9.38
N TRP A 206 14.34 35.51 8.11
CA TRP A 206 15.22 34.42 7.71
C TRP A 206 16.70 34.69 8.00
N LEU A 207 17.21 35.92 7.80
CA LEU A 207 18.62 36.26 8.05
C LEU A 207 19.02 36.07 9.54
N PRO A 208 18.32 36.65 10.52
CA PRO A 208 18.53 36.36 11.94
C PRO A 208 18.36 34.88 12.30
N GLU A 209 17.35 34.21 11.74
CA GLU A 209 17.10 32.78 12.00
C GLU A 209 18.19 31.89 11.43
N PHE A 210 18.75 32.25 10.29
CA PHE A 210 19.90 31.59 9.67
C PHE A 210 21.15 31.78 10.54
N LEU A 211 21.42 32.99 11.03
CA LEU A 211 22.51 33.23 11.97
C LEU A 211 22.33 32.44 13.27
N TRP A 212 21.11 32.42 13.82
CA TRP A 212 20.77 31.61 14.98
C TRP A 212 21.04 30.11 14.72
N PHE A 213 20.59 29.60 13.57
CA PHE A 213 20.82 28.22 13.17
C PHE A 213 22.32 27.90 13.02
N THR A 214 23.09 28.74 12.33
CA THR A 214 24.53 28.52 12.10
C THR A 214 25.32 28.50 13.41
N LEU A 215 24.98 29.35 14.39
CA LEU A 215 25.59 29.32 15.72
C LEU A 215 25.37 27.98 16.44
N PHE A 216 24.19 27.37 16.29
CA PHE A 216 23.94 26.04 16.84
C PHE A 216 24.60 24.92 16.06
N PHE A 217 24.69 25.05 14.74
CA PHE A 217 25.38 24.08 13.88
C PHE A 217 26.89 24.02 14.19
N LEU A 218 27.51 25.16 14.46
CA LEU A 218 28.94 25.28 14.82
C LEU A 218 29.23 24.95 16.30
N SER A 219 28.20 24.78 17.13
CA SER A 219 28.34 24.46 18.55
C SER A 219 28.92 23.05 18.76
N PRO A 220 29.73 22.82 19.82
CA PRO A 220 30.34 21.52 20.09
C PRO A 220 29.33 20.37 20.10
N ASN A 221 29.75 19.22 19.54
CA ASN A 221 28.88 18.06 19.27
C ASN A 221 28.03 17.59 20.47
N GLU A 222 28.44 17.80 21.72
CA GLU A 222 27.67 17.39 22.92
C GLU A 222 26.40 18.22 23.15
N LYS A 223 26.38 19.50 22.76
CA LYS A 223 25.22 20.39 23.00
C LYS A 223 24.18 20.35 21.88
N GLN A 224 24.51 19.75 20.73
CA GLN A 224 23.63 19.74 19.54
C GLN A 224 22.27 19.04 19.78
N VAL A 225 22.20 18.03 20.64
CA VAL A 225 20.92 17.36 20.98
C VAL A 225 19.99 18.28 21.77
N ILE A 226 20.54 19.14 22.64
CA ILE A 226 19.77 20.17 23.35
C ILE A 226 19.34 21.26 22.36
N CYS A 227 20.21 21.62 21.41
CA CYS A 227 19.94 22.63 20.38
C CYS A 227 18.75 22.25 19.47
N LEU A 228 18.45 20.96 19.26
CA LEU A 228 17.26 20.53 18.50
C LEU A 228 15.94 21.09 19.08
N ARG A 229 15.86 21.27 20.40
CA ARG A 229 14.66 21.84 21.04
C ARG A 229 14.51 23.34 20.82
N TYR A 230 15.63 24.01 20.50
CA TYR A 230 15.70 25.45 20.34
C TYR A 230 15.91 25.87 18.87
N LEU A 231 15.67 24.96 17.92
CA LEU A 231 15.71 25.29 16.49
C LEU A 231 14.76 26.46 16.19
N PRO A 232 15.13 27.39 15.28
CA PRO A 232 14.26 28.48 14.86
C PRO A 232 12.87 27.98 14.43
N LEU A 233 12.80 26.79 13.82
CA LEU A 233 11.56 26.11 13.39
C LEU A 233 10.60 25.74 14.52
N CYS A 234 11.12 25.59 15.74
CA CYS A 234 10.30 25.41 16.94
C CYS A 234 9.64 26.73 17.37
N PHE A 235 10.03 27.87 16.80
CA PHE A 235 9.54 29.20 17.14
C PHE A 235 8.88 29.93 15.95
N ASP A 236 9.29 29.65 14.72
CA ASP A 236 8.60 30.05 13.48
C ASP A 236 8.31 28.82 12.60
N GLU A 237 7.03 28.49 12.42
CA GLU A 237 6.57 27.38 11.58
C GLU A 237 6.49 27.77 10.08
N LEU A 238 6.58 29.07 9.77
CA LEU A 238 6.44 29.64 8.43
C LEU A 238 7.79 29.93 7.75
N ILE A 239 8.89 29.36 8.22
CA ILE A 239 10.17 29.47 7.52
C ILE A 239 10.03 28.78 6.15
N ILE A 240 9.92 29.58 5.09
CA ILE A 240 9.74 29.11 3.70
C ILE A 240 11.08 28.70 3.09
N LEU A 241 12.11 29.54 3.29
CA LEU A 241 13.45 29.27 2.77
C LEU A 241 14.14 28.22 3.64
N PRO A 242 14.53 27.06 3.08
CA PRO A 242 15.14 26.00 3.87
C PRO A 242 16.45 26.48 4.49
N LEU A 243 16.66 26.18 5.77
CA LEU A 243 17.94 26.41 6.42
C LEU A 243 18.93 25.36 5.91
N PRO A 244 20.08 25.76 5.37
CA PRO A 244 21.04 24.81 4.79
C PRO A 244 21.64 23.93 5.89
N PHE A 245 22.00 22.68 5.57
CA PHE A 245 22.63 21.70 6.47
C PHE A 245 21.75 21.18 7.63
N MET A 246 20.46 21.49 7.64
CA MET A 246 19.53 21.01 8.64
C MET A 246 19.37 19.48 8.61
N ASP A 247 19.32 18.91 7.41
CA ASP A 247 19.37 17.46 7.16
C ASP A 247 20.57 16.80 7.86
N VAL A 248 21.77 17.34 7.66
CA VAL A 248 23.01 16.84 8.27
C VAL A 248 22.96 16.93 9.81
N MET A 249 22.39 17.99 10.36
CA MET A 249 22.25 18.15 11.82
C MET A 249 21.27 17.13 12.40
N ILE A 250 20.14 16.86 11.73
CA ILE A 250 19.16 15.87 12.15
C ILE A 250 19.78 14.47 12.14
N VAL A 251 20.51 14.10 11.08
CA VAL A 251 21.23 12.82 10.97
C VAL A 251 22.24 12.65 12.11
N LYS A 252 23.06 13.67 12.40
CA LYS A 252 24.04 13.66 13.51
C LYS A 252 23.36 13.51 14.87
N ALA A 253 22.25 14.20 15.09
CA ALA A 253 21.52 14.14 16.34
C ALA A 253 20.83 12.78 16.55
N TYR A 254 20.31 12.18 15.49
CA TYR A 254 19.73 10.83 15.53
C TYR A 254 20.74 9.79 16.01
N ARG A 255 22.00 9.85 15.53
CA ARG A 255 23.08 8.95 15.97
C ARG A 255 23.37 9.01 17.48
N LYS A 256 23.04 10.12 18.15
CA LYS A 256 23.28 10.30 19.59
C LYS A 256 22.07 10.01 20.44
N ASN A 257 20.88 10.43 20.00
CA ASN A 257 19.64 10.24 20.75
C ASN A 257 18.46 10.04 19.77
N PRO A 258 18.15 8.78 19.40
CA PRO A 258 17.14 8.47 18.40
C PRO A 258 15.73 8.89 18.85
N MET A 259 15.44 8.83 20.15
CA MET A 259 14.14 9.22 20.73
C MET A 259 13.84 10.72 20.59
N VAL A 260 14.84 11.57 20.82
CA VAL A 260 14.66 13.02 20.69
C VAL A 260 14.58 13.41 19.23
N ALA A 261 15.43 12.82 18.39
CA ALA A 261 15.45 13.09 16.96
C ALA A 261 14.15 12.68 16.26
N SER A 262 13.60 11.50 16.56
CA SER A 262 12.32 11.04 15.98
C SER A 262 11.16 11.95 16.36
N LYS A 263 11.11 12.43 17.61
CA LYS A 263 10.11 13.42 18.06
C LYS A 263 10.23 14.74 17.30
N THR A 264 11.46 15.23 17.09
CA THR A 264 11.70 16.45 16.31
C THR A 264 11.32 16.25 14.84
N ILE A 265 11.65 15.10 14.23
CA ILE A 265 11.26 14.76 12.86
C ILE A 265 9.73 14.77 12.72
N ASN A 266 9.01 14.13 13.65
CA ASN A 266 7.55 14.12 13.62
C ASN A 266 6.93 15.52 13.75
N TYR A 267 7.50 16.37 14.62
CA TYR A 267 7.10 17.77 14.72
C TYR A 267 7.32 18.53 13.39
N LEU A 268 8.49 18.39 12.78
CA LEU A 268 8.81 19.09 11.54
C LEU A 268 7.92 18.66 10.36
N ILE A 269 7.52 17.39 10.29
CA ILE A 269 6.59 16.89 9.26
C ILE A 269 5.18 17.47 9.44
N THR A 270 4.71 17.52 10.68
CA THR A 270 3.30 17.83 11.00
C THR A 270 3.01 19.30 11.23
N SER A 271 4.04 20.10 11.53
CA SER A 271 3.87 21.48 12.01
C SER A 271 4.76 22.50 11.29
N THR A 272 5.47 22.14 10.21
CA THR A 272 6.29 23.10 9.45
C THR A 272 6.24 22.86 7.93
N ASN A 273 6.70 23.86 7.15
CA ASN A 273 6.86 23.75 5.70
C ASN A 273 8.17 23.05 5.25
N GLN A 274 8.95 22.48 6.18
CA GLN A 274 10.28 21.90 5.92
C GLN A 274 10.24 20.38 5.60
N GLN A 275 9.10 19.88 5.13
CA GLN A 275 8.89 18.44 4.86
C GLN A 275 9.95 17.84 3.92
N LYS A 276 10.41 18.60 2.91
CA LYS A 276 11.45 18.15 1.97
C LYS A 276 12.80 17.90 2.64
N VAL A 277 13.20 18.77 3.57
CA VAL A 277 14.47 18.65 4.28
C VAL A 277 14.43 17.47 5.24
N VAL A 278 13.29 17.28 5.90
CA VAL A 278 13.07 16.14 6.79
C VAL A 278 13.03 14.82 6.02
N ALA A 279 12.41 14.79 4.84
CA ALA A 279 12.40 13.62 3.98
C ALA A 279 13.82 13.18 3.58
N GLN A 280 14.70 14.14 3.23
CA GLN A 280 16.12 13.86 2.98
C GLN A 280 16.85 13.36 4.23
N ALA A 281 16.58 13.94 5.41
CA ALA A 281 17.17 13.46 6.66
C ALA A 281 16.72 12.02 6.99
N ILE A 282 15.44 11.69 6.79
CA ILE A 282 14.91 10.32 6.97
C ILE A 282 15.60 9.37 6.00
N TYR A 283 15.76 9.78 4.74
CA TYR A 283 16.49 9.01 3.73
C TYR A 283 17.92 8.70 4.19
N ASP A 284 18.69 9.72 4.59
CA ASP A 284 20.09 9.54 4.99
C ASP A 284 20.21 8.71 6.28
N ILE A 285 19.30 8.87 7.25
CA ILE A 285 19.24 8.03 8.45
C ILE A 285 18.93 6.57 8.08
N THR A 286 17.97 6.35 7.18
CA THR A 286 17.58 5.00 6.74
C THR A 286 18.76 4.30 6.06
N VAL A 287 19.44 5.00 5.16
CA VAL A 287 20.64 4.48 4.48
C VAL A 287 21.78 4.19 5.47
N ASP A 288 21.98 5.04 6.48
CA ASP A 288 22.99 4.83 7.52
C ASP A 288 22.68 3.61 8.42
N ILE A 289 21.42 3.38 8.76
CA ILE A 289 20.99 2.20 9.53
C ILE A 289 21.21 0.93 8.71
N LEU A 290 20.72 0.90 7.47
CA LEU A 290 20.78 -0.30 6.62
C LEU A 290 22.22 -0.69 6.25
N ASN A 291 23.12 0.29 6.06
CA ASN A 291 24.53 0.03 5.77
C ASN A 291 25.33 -0.53 6.95
N ARG A 292 24.82 -0.42 8.19
CA ARG A 292 25.51 -0.92 9.39
C ARG A 292 25.22 -2.38 9.69
N CYS A 293 24.26 -3.00 9.00
CA CYS A 293 23.97 -4.42 9.16
C CYS A 293 25.19 -5.25 8.73
N GLN A 294 25.72 -6.05 9.65
CA GLN A 294 26.82 -6.97 9.37
C GLN A 294 26.44 -8.43 9.62
N ARG A 295 25.37 -8.67 10.38
CA ARG A 295 24.90 -10.00 10.76
C ARG A 295 23.43 -10.21 10.39
N LEU A 296 23.03 -11.47 10.37
CA LEU A 296 21.63 -11.87 10.15
C LEU A 296 20.68 -11.23 11.18
N SER A 297 21.08 -11.22 12.45
CA SER A 297 20.32 -10.61 13.55
C SER A 297 20.05 -9.11 13.32
N ASP A 298 21.00 -8.39 12.74
CA ASP A 298 20.86 -6.96 12.49
C ASP A 298 19.76 -6.72 11.44
N ILE A 299 19.68 -7.58 10.42
CA ILE A 299 18.66 -7.53 9.38
C ILE A 299 17.28 -7.82 9.98
N VAL A 300 17.17 -8.77 10.90
CA VAL A 300 15.92 -9.11 11.60
C VAL A 300 15.38 -7.95 12.45
N GLU A 301 16.27 -7.15 13.02
CA GLU A 301 15.89 -5.99 13.84
C GLU A 301 15.49 -4.75 13.05
N ILE A 302 15.78 -4.68 11.74
CA ILE A 302 15.50 -3.50 10.91
C ILE A 302 14.04 -3.06 10.98
N ALA A 303 13.10 -4.01 10.93
CA ALA A 303 11.68 -3.67 11.04
C ALA A 303 11.34 -2.94 12.35
N ASN A 304 12.01 -3.29 13.45
CA ASN A 304 11.83 -2.62 14.75
C ASN A 304 12.56 -1.27 14.78
N GLN A 305 13.78 -1.19 14.23
CA GLN A 305 14.59 0.03 14.22
C GLN A 305 14.00 1.13 13.33
N LEU A 306 13.27 0.78 12.28
CA LEU A 306 12.63 1.72 11.35
C LEU A 306 11.15 1.99 11.68
N ALA A 307 10.60 1.43 12.76
CA ALA A 307 9.20 1.60 13.16
C ALA A 307 8.79 3.05 13.45
N TRP A 308 9.75 3.95 13.67
CA TRP A 308 9.49 5.38 13.89
C TRP A 308 9.22 6.17 12.60
N ILE A 309 9.49 5.59 11.42
CA ILE A 309 9.24 6.25 10.12
C ILE A 309 7.72 6.41 9.92
N PRO A 310 7.25 7.59 9.49
CA PRO A 310 5.82 7.83 9.28
C PRO A 310 5.23 6.96 8.16
N SER A 311 3.95 6.65 8.28
CA SER A 311 3.14 6.02 7.23
C SER A 311 2.14 7.05 6.67
N PRO A 312 2.12 7.33 5.36
CA PRO A 312 2.96 6.75 4.30
C PRO A 312 4.42 7.24 4.35
N PRO A 313 5.39 6.42 3.87
CA PRO A 313 6.79 6.81 3.84
C PRO A 313 7.03 8.00 2.90
N PRO A 314 8.13 8.75 3.09
CA PRO A 314 8.53 9.82 2.17
C PRO A 314 8.62 9.31 0.72
N LYS A 315 8.32 10.18 -0.26
CA LYS A 315 8.33 9.82 -1.69
C LYS A 315 9.69 9.29 -2.13
N GLU A 316 10.75 9.78 -1.51
CA GLU A 316 12.14 9.38 -1.72
C GLU A 316 12.41 7.92 -1.32
N LEU A 317 11.60 7.33 -0.43
CA LEU A 317 11.74 5.95 0.04
C LEU A 317 10.63 5.02 -0.45
N GLY A 318 9.64 5.56 -1.17
CA GLY A 318 8.28 5.02 -1.25
C GLY A 318 8.12 3.62 -1.85
N ILE A 319 9.04 3.18 -2.71
CA ILE A 319 8.99 1.84 -3.33
C ILE A 319 9.94 0.87 -2.62
N VAL A 320 11.09 1.36 -2.16
CA VAL A 320 12.19 0.51 -1.68
C VAL A 320 12.00 0.11 -0.22
N LEU A 321 11.53 1.03 0.63
CA LEU A 321 11.43 0.76 2.07
C LEU A 321 10.47 -0.41 2.39
N PRO A 322 9.25 -0.51 1.81
CA PRO A 322 8.39 -1.66 2.05
C PRO A 322 9.06 -2.99 1.67
N GLN A 323 9.74 -3.04 0.52
CA GLN A 323 10.43 -4.25 0.07
C GLN A 323 11.56 -4.66 1.02
N VAL A 324 12.33 -3.70 1.53
CA VAL A 324 13.39 -3.95 2.52
C VAL A 324 12.81 -4.48 3.85
N LEU A 325 11.67 -3.95 4.28
CA LEU A 325 10.97 -4.41 5.48
C LEU A 325 10.41 -5.83 5.30
N ASP A 326 9.84 -6.16 4.13
CA ASP A 326 9.37 -7.50 3.80
C ASP A 326 10.55 -8.51 3.80
N ILE A 327 11.71 -8.11 3.26
CA ILE A 327 12.93 -8.94 3.30
C ILE A 327 13.37 -9.18 4.75
N SER A 328 13.41 -8.14 5.60
CA SER A 328 13.71 -8.26 7.03
C SER A 328 12.78 -9.25 7.73
N GLN A 329 11.47 -9.17 7.45
CA GLN A 329 10.47 -10.08 8.02
C GLN A 329 10.65 -11.53 7.53
N ASN A 330 10.97 -11.73 6.26
CA ASN A 330 11.25 -13.07 5.71
C ASN A 330 12.53 -13.68 6.31
N VAL A 331 13.55 -12.85 6.58
CA VAL A 331 14.75 -13.30 7.30
C VAL A 331 14.39 -13.70 8.74
N ARG A 332 13.53 -12.96 9.44
CA ARG A 332 13.04 -13.33 10.77
C ARG A 332 12.33 -14.69 10.75
N ALA A 333 11.44 -14.90 9.78
CA ALA A 333 10.73 -16.17 9.62
C ALA A 333 11.69 -17.34 9.34
N SER A 334 12.80 -17.08 8.64
CA SER A 334 13.83 -18.09 8.42
C SER A 334 14.61 -18.43 9.70
N GLU A 335 14.86 -17.47 10.60
CA GLU A 335 15.57 -17.71 11.87
C GLU A 335 14.70 -18.46 12.89
N GLU A 336 13.40 -18.16 12.94
CA GLU A 336 12.42 -18.80 13.83
C GLU A 336 12.06 -20.23 13.41
N ALA A 337 12.52 -20.70 12.25
CA ALA A 337 12.20 -22.04 11.76
C ALA A 337 12.89 -23.14 12.58
N THR A 338 12.19 -24.25 12.77
CA THR A 338 12.54 -25.29 13.75
C THR A 338 13.73 -26.18 13.36
N SER A 339 14.09 -26.28 12.08
CA SER A 339 15.20 -27.13 11.62
C SER A 339 16.18 -26.40 10.70
N PRO A 340 17.49 -26.71 10.75
CA PRO A 340 18.50 -26.07 9.88
C PRO A 340 18.17 -26.17 8.39
N TYR A 341 17.59 -27.28 7.94
CA TYR A 341 17.13 -27.44 6.57
C TYR A 341 16.00 -26.46 6.21
N ARG A 342 15.03 -26.27 7.12
CA ARG A 342 13.91 -25.34 6.91
C ARG A 342 14.38 -23.88 6.97
N GLN A 343 15.33 -23.57 7.85
CA GLN A 343 15.99 -22.26 7.90
C GLN A 343 16.70 -21.97 6.56
N TYR A 344 17.47 -22.94 6.04
CA TYR A 344 18.12 -22.87 4.72
C TYR A 344 17.11 -22.66 3.58
N GLU A 345 16.00 -23.40 3.57
CA GLU A 345 14.99 -23.32 2.52
C GLU A 345 14.29 -21.96 2.50
N LEU A 346 13.90 -21.45 3.68
CA LEU A 346 13.20 -20.18 3.82
C LEU A 346 14.07 -18.96 3.47
N LEU A 347 15.40 -19.06 3.60
CA LEU A 347 16.33 -18.01 3.16
C LEU A 347 16.31 -17.77 1.65
N ASN A 348 15.82 -18.70 0.82
CA ASN A 348 15.68 -18.48 -0.61
C ASN A 348 14.74 -17.31 -0.95
N ILE A 349 13.71 -17.09 -0.13
CA ILE A 349 12.72 -16.02 -0.33
C ILE A 349 13.39 -14.63 -0.22
N PRO A 350 14.03 -14.27 0.91
CA PRO A 350 14.69 -12.97 1.01
C PRO A 350 15.89 -12.81 0.06
N ILE A 351 16.63 -13.89 -0.27
CA ILE A 351 17.71 -13.84 -1.27
C ILE A 351 17.17 -13.47 -2.66
N ASN A 352 16.10 -14.13 -3.11
CA ASN A 352 15.48 -13.81 -4.39
C ASN A 352 14.85 -12.41 -4.38
N GLY A 353 14.25 -12.01 -3.26
CA GLY A 353 13.74 -10.65 -3.07
C GLY A 353 14.83 -9.59 -3.21
N LEU A 354 16.02 -9.79 -2.61
CA LEU A 354 17.16 -8.89 -2.76
C LEU A 354 17.69 -8.83 -4.20
N ARG A 355 17.72 -9.96 -4.91
CA ARG A 355 18.13 -10.00 -6.33
C ARG A 355 17.15 -9.22 -7.21
N GLN A 356 15.86 -9.39 -6.99
CA GLN A 356 14.81 -8.64 -7.70
C GLN A 356 14.87 -7.14 -7.37
N LEU A 357 15.09 -6.79 -6.11
CA LEU A 357 15.31 -5.40 -5.68
C LEU A 357 16.54 -4.80 -6.37
N GLY A 358 17.66 -5.53 -6.44
CA GLY A 358 18.85 -5.09 -7.17
C GLY A 358 18.58 -4.81 -8.65
N GLN A 359 17.82 -5.68 -9.32
CA GLN A 359 17.43 -5.50 -10.72
C GLN A 359 16.48 -4.31 -10.92
N SER A 360 15.51 -4.12 -10.03
CA SER A 360 14.56 -3.00 -10.12
C SER A 360 15.24 -1.65 -9.87
N LEU A 361 16.21 -1.61 -8.97
CA LEU A 361 17.05 -0.44 -8.71
C LEU A 361 17.93 -0.08 -9.92
N ALA A 362 18.45 -1.07 -10.65
CA ALA A 362 19.22 -0.84 -11.88
C ALA A 362 18.40 -0.19 -13.02
N LEU A 363 17.07 -0.38 -13.02
CA LEU A 363 16.14 0.18 -14.00
C LEU A 363 15.58 1.55 -13.58
N THR A 364 15.87 1.99 -12.35
CA THR A 364 15.34 3.23 -11.79
C THR A 364 16.11 4.45 -12.32
N LYS A 365 15.42 5.55 -12.59
CA LYS A 365 16.03 6.79 -13.13
C LYS A 365 16.86 7.56 -12.10
N ASP A 366 16.63 7.32 -10.80
CA ASP A 366 17.30 8.01 -9.70
C ASP A 366 18.64 7.36 -9.34
N ALA A 367 19.74 7.92 -9.85
CA ALA A 367 21.09 7.39 -9.63
C ALA A 367 21.50 7.30 -8.14
N ARG A 368 21.09 8.27 -7.30
CA ARG A 368 21.42 8.27 -5.86
C ARG A 368 20.75 7.11 -5.13
N LEU A 369 19.50 6.81 -5.46
CA LEU A 369 18.74 5.67 -4.93
C LEU A 369 19.37 4.35 -5.38
N ALA A 370 19.66 4.23 -6.67
CA ALA A 370 20.26 3.03 -7.26
C ALA A 370 21.61 2.67 -6.63
N VAL A 371 22.48 3.65 -6.40
CA VAL A 371 23.80 3.42 -5.79
C VAL A 371 23.69 3.08 -4.32
N SER A 372 22.96 3.87 -3.52
CA SER A 372 22.86 3.65 -2.07
C SER A 372 22.20 2.30 -1.74
N PHE A 373 21.01 2.05 -2.30
CA PHE A 373 20.29 0.81 -2.02
C PHE A 373 20.84 -0.39 -2.77
N GLY A 374 21.48 -0.20 -3.93
CA GLY A 374 22.19 -1.28 -4.64
C GLY A 374 23.34 -1.84 -3.82
N ASN A 375 24.16 -0.97 -3.21
CA ASN A 375 25.25 -1.40 -2.31
C ASN A 375 24.72 -2.11 -1.05
N ILE A 376 23.63 -1.61 -0.46
CA ILE A 376 22.97 -2.24 0.69
C ILE A 376 22.46 -3.64 0.30
N ALA A 377 21.75 -3.74 -0.83
CA ALA A 377 21.20 -5.00 -1.30
C ALA A 377 22.30 -6.04 -1.54
N GLN A 378 23.44 -5.64 -2.12
CA GLN A 378 24.58 -6.52 -2.33
C GLN A 378 25.25 -6.96 -1.03
N SER A 379 25.40 -6.05 -0.06
CA SER A 379 25.94 -6.38 1.26
C SER A 379 25.04 -7.40 1.97
N TRP A 380 23.73 -7.17 2.00
CA TRP A 380 22.77 -8.08 2.60
C TRP A 380 22.72 -9.42 1.86
N LEU A 381 22.79 -9.41 0.53
CA LEU A 381 22.84 -10.65 -0.26
C LEU A 381 24.03 -11.50 0.17
N THR A 382 25.20 -10.88 0.35
CA THR A 382 26.43 -11.57 0.80
C THR A 382 26.24 -12.17 2.21
N ILE A 383 25.61 -11.44 3.12
CA ILE A 383 25.30 -11.93 4.48
C ILE A 383 24.36 -13.14 4.42
N LEU A 384 23.28 -13.04 3.65
CA LEU A 384 22.28 -14.11 3.53
C LEU A 384 22.83 -15.35 2.82
N GLU A 385 23.62 -15.18 1.75
CA GLU A 385 24.26 -16.29 1.03
C GLU A 385 25.29 -17.00 1.92
N THR A 386 26.03 -16.27 2.75
CA THR A 386 26.97 -16.86 3.73
C THR A 386 26.23 -17.65 4.82
N ALA A 387 25.14 -17.08 5.35
CA ALA A 387 24.29 -17.77 6.32
C ALA A 387 23.64 -19.02 5.70
N GLN A 388 23.17 -18.92 4.45
CA GLN A 388 22.59 -20.02 3.70
C GLN A 388 23.60 -21.16 3.50
N HIS A 389 24.86 -20.84 3.14
CA HIS A 389 25.92 -21.85 3.00
C HIS A 389 26.16 -22.59 4.32
N THR A 390 26.27 -21.85 5.43
CA THR A 390 26.49 -22.41 6.77
C THR A 390 25.33 -23.31 7.20
N LEU A 391 24.09 -22.87 6.96
CA LEU A 391 22.89 -23.66 7.27
C LEU A 391 22.77 -24.90 6.38
N ASN A 392 23.20 -24.83 5.12
CA ASN A 392 23.25 -25.99 4.23
C ASN A 392 24.25 -27.04 4.76
N GLU A 393 25.44 -26.62 5.20
CA GLU A 393 26.42 -27.52 5.82
C GLU A 393 25.86 -28.15 7.11
N GLN A 394 25.22 -27.36 7.96
CA GLN A 394 24.57 -27.87 9.18
C GLN A 394 23.41 -28.81 8.88
N ALA A 395 22.61 -28.53 7.85
CA ALA A 395 21.53 -29.41 7.40
C ALA A 395 22.06 -30.72 6.83
N GLN A 396 23.19 -30.69 6.12
CA GLN A 396 23.88 -31.91 5.67
C GLN A 396 24.43 -32.72 6.85
N GLN A 397 24.86 -32.06 7.92
CA GLN A 397 25.31 -32.72 9.15
C GLN A 397 24.16 -33.24 10.02
N SER A 398 22.98 -32.62 10.01
CA SER A 398 21.84 -33.02 10.83
C SER A 398 21.21 -34.34 10.38
N LYS A 399 21.60 -34.84 9.19
CA LYS A 399 21.12 -36.09 8.57
C LYS A 399 19.58 -36.19 8.47
N GLU A 400 18.86 -35.08 8.65
CA GLU A 400 17.39 -35.09 8.57
C GLU A 400 16.92 -35.52 7.17
N ILE A 401 15.81 -36.24 7.12
CA ILE A 401 15.17 -36.64 5.88
C ILE A 401 14.54 -35.39 5.26
N ARG A 402 14.94 -35.09 4.02
CA ARG A 402 14.41 -33.96 3.27
C ARG A 402 12.90 -34.10 3.06
N GLN A 403 12.13 -33.08 3.44
CA GLN A 403 10.69 -33.05 3.14
C GLN A 403 10.47 -32.74 1.65
N VAL A 404 10.01 -33.76 0.92
CA VAL A 404 9.83 -33.73 -0.55
C VAL A 404 8.38 -33.90 -0.97
N TYR A 405 7.47 -34.15 -0.03
CA TYR A 405 6.05 -34.28 -0.32
C TYR A 405 5.37 -32.90 -0.21
N ILE A 406 4.43 -32.62 -1.11
CA ILE A 406 3.63 -31.39 -1.15
C ILE A 406 2.17 -31.79 -1.12
N ALA A 407 1.55 -31.69 0.04
CA ALA A 407 0.10 -31.87 0.20
C ALA A 407 -0.64 -30.53 0.04
N GLY A 408 -1.78 -30.57 -0.66
CA GLY A 408 -2.75 -29.49 -0.73
C GLY A 408 -2.59 -28.57 -1.93
N ASN A 409 -1.41 -27.96 -2.11
CA ASN A 409 -1.16 -26.99 -3.18
C ASN A 409 -1.10 -27.67 -4.56
N SER A 410 -1.57 -26.97 -5.59
CA SER A 410 -1.33 -27.41 -6.97
C SER A 410 0.16 -27.33 -7.30
N LEU A 411 0.67 -28.35 -7.97
CA LEU A 411 2.10 -28.46 -8.28
C LEU A 411 2.46 -27.45 -9.37
N ASP A 412 3.43 -26.60 -9.08
CA ASP A 412 4.01 -25.69 -10.06
C ASP A 412 5.21 -26.37 -10.76
N PRO A 413 5.26 -26.41 -12.10
CA PRO A 413 6.36 -27.02 -12.84
C PRO A 413 7.76 -26.48 -12.47
N GLU A 414 7.89 -25.20 -12.13
CA GLU A 414 9.19 -24.59 -11.82
C GLU A 414 9.75 -25.08 -10.48
N THR A 415 8.86 -25.29 -9.50
CA THR A 415 9.24 -25.67 -8.12
C THR A 415 9.17 -27.17 -7.88
N ALA A 416 8.11 -27.83 -8.37
CA ALA A 416 7.82 -29.23 -8.10
C ALA A 416 8.53 -30.20 -9.06
N LYS A 417 9.03 -29.73 -10.23
CA LYS A 417 9.83 -30.48 -11.20
C LYS A 417 9.32 -31.92 -11.45
N ASN A 418 9.97 -32.92 -10.86
CA ASN A 418 9.71 -34.34 -11.09
C ASN A 418 8.61 -34.93 -10.17
N ARG A 419 8.01 -34.13 -9.27
CA ARG A 419 6.97 -34.59 -8.33
C ARG A 419 5.62 -34.84 -9.00
N PHE A 420 5.40 -34.33 -10.21
CA PHE A 420 4.21 -34.65 -11.00
C PHE A 420 4.41 -35.99 -11.75
N LYS A 421 3.72 -37.03 -11.29
CA LYS A 421 3.81 -38.40 -11.80
C LYS A 421 2.52 -38.82 -12.50
N GLY A 422 2.65 -39.67 -13.50
CA GLY A 422 1.53 -40.25 -14.25
C GLY A 422 0.82 -39.30 -15.19
N ARG A 423 -0.45 -39.63 -15.50
CA ARG A 423 -1.36 -38.84 -16.37
C ARG A 423 -0.94 -38.74 -17.84
N ILE A 424 -0.07 -39.64 -18.27
CA ILE A 424 0.45 -39.67 -19.65
C ILE A 424 -0.67 -39.99 -20.64
N ASP A 425 -1.63 -40.82 -20.23
CA ASP A 425 -2.86 -41.13 -20.93
C ASP A 425 -3.68 -39.87 -21.26
N ILE A 426 -3.93 -39.01 -20.27
CA ILE A 426 -4.71 -37.77 -20.43
C ILE A 426 -4.01 -36.82 -21.40
N PHE A 427 -2.70 -36.61 -21.25
CA PHE A 427 -1.95 -35.73 -22.16
C PHE A 427 -1.96 -36.25 -23.59
N ARG A 428 -1.74 -37.56 -23.78
CA ARG A 428 -1.80 -38.19 -25.09
C ARG A 428 -3.19 -38.07 -25.72
N GLU A 429 -4.24 -38.22 -24.93
CA GLU A 429 -5.61 -38.07 -25.41
C GLU A 429 -5.89 -36.63 -25.85
N ILE A 430 -5.46 -35.63 -25.06
CA ILE A 430 -5.56 -34.21 -25.44
C ILE A 430 -4.81 -33.94 -26.77
N GLU A 431 -3.60 -34.47 -26.94
CA GLU A 431 -2.85 -34.33 -28.19
C GLU A 431 -3.56 -34.98 -29.38
N THR A 432 -4.09 -36.19 -29.19
CA THR A 432 -4.81 -36.92 -30.24
C THR A 432 -6.06 -36.16 -30.67
N LEU A 433 -6.82 -35.62 -29.70
CA LEU A 433 -8.03 -34.85 -29.96
C LEU A 433 -7.72 -33.47 -30.57
N ALA A 434 -6.56 -32.89 -30.27
CA ALA A 434 -6.10 -31.64 -30.89
C ALA A 434 -5.71 -31.80 -32.37
N LEU A 435 -5.35 -33.01 -32.79
CA LEU A 435 -5.02 -33.35 -34.18
C LEU A 435 -6.25 -33.78 -35.02
N SER A 436 -7.42 -33.89 -34.41
CA SER A 436 -8.64 -34.33 -35.10
C SER A 436 -9.17 -33.29 -36.09
N GLU A 437 -9.74 -33.73 -37.22
CA GLU A 437 -10.30 -32.82 -38.25
C GLU A 437 -11.44 -31.94 -37.71
N GLN A 438 -12.22 -32.49 -36.77
CA GLN A 438 -13.21 -31.74 -36.00
C GLN A 438 -12.69 -31.59 -34.58
N LEU A 439 -12.34 -30.36 -34.19
CA LEU A 439 -11.87 -30.07 -32.85
C LEU A 439 -13.03 -30.24 -31.86
N PRO A 440 -12.95 -31.21 -30.92
CA PRO A 440 -13.98 -31.38 -29.91
C PRO A 440 -13.81 -30.37 -28.79
N VAL A 441 -14.89 -30.15 -28.04
CA VAL A 441 -14.80 -29.57 -26.70
C VAL A 441 -14.26 -30.65 -25.77
N LEU A 442 -13.30 -30.32 -24.91
CA LEU A 442 -12.78 -31.24 -23.90
C LEU A 442 -13.36 -30.89 -22.53
N LEU A 443 -13.80 -31.89 -21.78
CA LEU A 443 -14.18 -31.74 -20.37
C LEU A 443 -13.29 -32.62 -19.52
N LEU A 444 -12.34 -32.02 -18.81
CA LEU A 444 -11.54 -32.67 -17.79
C LEU A 444 -12.28 -32.64 -16.45
N TYR A 445 -12.81 -33.77 -16.01
CA TYR A 445 -13.60 -33.85 -14.78
C TYR A 445 -13.04 -34.88 -13.82
N GLY A 446 -13.25 -34.67 -12.52
CA GLY A 446 -12.82 -35.61 -11.49
C GLY A 446 -12.95 -35.05 -10.10
N GLY A 447 -12.77 -35.90 -9.09
CA GLY A 447 -12.88 -35.51 -7.68
C GLY A 447 -11.98 -34.34 -7.29
N ARG A 448 -12.29 -33.68 -6.17
CA ARG A 448 -11.37 -32.69 -5.59
C ARG A 448 -10.03 -33.35 -5.25
N ARG A 449 -8.95 -32.60 -5.40
CA ARG A 449 -7.58 -33.05 -5.07
C ARG A 449 -7.07 -34.27 -5.86
N THR A 450 -7.62 -34.54 -7.05
CA THR A 450 -7.08 -35.57 -7.98
C THR A 450 -5.94 -35.08 -8.87
N GLY A 451 -5.61 -33.78 -8.81
CA GLY A 451 -4.49 -33.18 -9.53
C GLY A 451 -4.85 -32.46 -10.83
N LYS A 452 -6.12 -32.06 -11.04
CA LYS A 452 -6.58 -31.39 -12.27
C LYS A 452 -5.79 -30.13 -12.60
N THR A 453 -5.81 -29.13 -11.72
CA THR A 453 -5.06 -27.89 -11.90
C THR A 453 -3.55 -28.14 -12.06
N SER A 454 -2.98 -29.11 -11.33
CA SER A 454 -1.58 -29.50 -11.52
C SER A 454 -1.34 -30.04 -12.94
N ALA A 455 -2.22 -30.91 -13.47
CA ALA A 455 -2.08 -31.42 -14.83
C ALA A 455 -2.17 -30.31 -15.87
N LEU A 456 -3.08 -29.35 -15.69
CA LEU A 456 -3.18 -28.18 -16.58
C LEU A 456 -1.91 -27.34 -16.59
N LYS A 457 -1.30 -27.11 -15.42
CA LYS A 457 -0.01 -26.40 -15.32
C LYS A 457 1.14 -27.13 -16.01
N TYR A 458 1.11 -28.45 -16.05
CA TYR A 458 2.15 -29.27 -16.70
C TYR A 458 1.93 -29.46 -18.21
N LEU A 459 0.77 -29.08 -18.77
CA LEU A 459 0.51 -29.16 -20.22
C LEU A 459 1.64 -28.59 -21.09
N PRO A 460 2.18 -27.36 -20.85
CA PRO A 460 3.24 -26.79 -21.68
C PRO A 460 4.51 -27.65 -21.81
N TYR A 461 4.75 -28.53 -20.84
CA TYR A 461 5.94 -29.37 -20.73
C TYR A 461 5.70 -30.79 -21.24
N ARG A 462 4.44 -31.19 -21.42
CA ARG A 462 4.04 -32.57 -21.72
C ARG A 462 3.39 -32.72 -23.10
N ILE A 463 3.02 -31.62 -23.76
CA ILE A 463 2.42 -31.64 -25.10
C ILE A 463 3.33 -31.01 -26.18
N GLN A 464 3.05 -31.34 -27.44
CA GLN A 464 3.73 -30.84 -28.63
C GLN A 464 3.71 -29.30 -28.79
N ALA A 465 4.74 -28.76 -29.46
CA ALA A 465 5.05 -27.32 -29.50
C ALA A 465 4.17 -26.45 -30.40
N ASN A 466 3.36 -27.05 -31.25
CA ASN A 466 2.33 -26.40 -32.04
C ASN A 466 1.06 -26.13 -31.22
N ILE A 467 0.82 -26.86 -30.12
CA ILE A 467 -0.30 -26.61 -29.21
C ILE A 467 0.16 -25.66 -28.10
N VAL A 468 -0.51 -24.52 -28.00
CA VAL A 468 -0.24 -23.47 -27.01
C VAL A 468 -1.32 -23.54 -25.92
N PRO A 469 -1.03 -24.15 -24.75
CA PRO A 469 -1.98 -24.22 -23.65
C PRO A 469 -2.05 -22.87 -22.93
N LEU A 470 -3.25 -22.32 -22.80
CA LEU A 470 -3.55 -21.05 -22.15
C LEU A 470 -4.46 -21.32 -20.96
N LEU A 471 -3.88 -21.36 -19.77
CA LEU A 471 -4.62 -21.61 -18.53
C LEU A 471 -5.27 -20.32 -18.02
N VAL A 472 -6.59 -20.39 -17.80
CA VAL A 472 -7.40 -19.34 -17.19
C VAL A 472 -8.10 -19.93 -15.98
N ASP A 473 -7.88 -19.30 -14.83
CA ASP A 473 -8.55 -19.62 -13.57
C ASP A 473 -9.80 -18.74 -13.42
N LEU A 474 -10.98 -19.37 -13.50
CA LEU A 474 -12.25 -18.65 -13.41
C LEU A 474 -12.69 -18.36 -11.98
N GLN A 475 -11.96 -18.82 -10.97
CA GLN A 475 -12.23 -18.47 -9.57
C GLN A 475 -12.05 -16.97 -9.33
N GLY A 476 -11.01 -16.36 -9.93
CA GLY A 476 -10.80 -14.91 -9.92
C GLY A 476 -11.85 -14.15 -10.74
N ALA A 477 -12.34 -14.76 -11.82
CA ALA A 477 -13.33 -14.17 -12.72
C ALA A 477 -14.74 -14.07 -12.10
N ALA A 478 -15.11 -14.98 -11.19
CA ALA A 478 -16.37 -14.89 -10.43
C ALA A 478 -16.46 -13.64 -9.53
N SER A 479 -15.32 -13.01 -9.22
CA SER A 479 -15.27 -11.76 -8.48
C SER A 479 -15.71 -10.56 -9.33
N ALA A 480 -15.64 -10.69 -10.67
CA ALA A 480 -16.12 -9.68 -11.59
C ALA A 480 -17.65 -9.76 -11.71
N THR A 481 -18.34 -8.87 -11.00
CA THR A 481 -19.81 -8.75 -11.04
C THR A 481 -20.35 -8.20 -12.36
N THR A 482 -19.50 -7.96 -13.37
CA THR A 482 -19.86 -7.36 -14.65
C THR A 482 -19.27 -8.14 -15.83
N LEU A 483 -20.00 -8.13 -16.96
CA LEU A 483 -19.55 -8.75 -18.21
C LEU A 483 -18.23 -8.15 -18.74
N LYS A 484 -18.06 -6.83 -18.57
CA LYS A 484 -16.82 -6.12 -18.90
C LYS A 484 -15.65 -6.63 -18.06
N GLY A 485 -15.83 -6.70 -16.74
CA GLY A 485 -14.78 -7.17 -15.83
C GLY A 485 -14.38 -8.63 -16.11
N LEU A 486 -15.34 -9.49 -16.49
CA LEU A 486 -15.06 -10.85 -16.94
C LEU A 486 -14.18 -10.84 -18.20
N ALA A 487 -14.51 -10.04 -19.20
CA ALA A 487 -13.77 -9.98 -20.45
C ALA A 487 -12.35 -9.42 -20.28
N GLU A 488 -12.19 -8.36 -19.47
CA GLU A 488 -10.89 -7.79 -19.10
C GLU A 488 -10.03 -8.83 -18.37
N ASN A 489 -10.61 -9.52 -17.39
CA ASN A 489 -9.93 -10.55 -16.63
C ASN A 489 -9.51 -11.73 -17.52
N LEU A 490 -10.40 -12.20 -18.40
CA LEU A 490 -10.11 -13.28 -19.35
C LEU A 490 -8.94 -12.91 -20.27
N ALA A 491 -8.96 -11.71 -20.87
CA ALA A 491 -7.89 -11.27 -21.75
C ALA A 491 -6.55 -11.13 -21.02
N GLN A 492 -6.57 -10.55 -19.81
CA GLN A 492 -5.37 -10.41 -18.97
C GLN A 492 -4.77 -11.77 -18.62
N GLN A 493 -5.60 -12.72 -18.17
CA GLN A 493 -5.15 -14.06 -17.82
C GLN A 493 -4.58 -14.82 -19.02
N ILE A 494 -5.20 -14.72 -20.20
CA ILE A 494 -4.68 -15.34 -21.43
C ILE A 494 -3.30 -14.78 -21.80
N ILE A 495 -3.13 -13.46 -21.76
CA ILE A 495 -1.84 -12.82 -22.06
C ILE A 495 -0.78 -13.24 -21.03
N GLU A 496 -1.14 -13.28 -19.75
CA GLU A 496 -0.22 -13.68 -18.69
C GLU A 496 0.15 -15.16 -18.78
N ALA A 497 -0.81 -16.04 -19.08
CA ALA A 497 -0.55 -17.45 -19.34
C ALA A 497 0.45 -17.63 -20.49
N ALA A 498 0.27 -16.92 -21.60
CA ALA A 498 1.19 -16.96 -22.73
C ALA A 498 2.61 -16.48 -22.37
N ARG A 499 2.75 -15.47 -21.51
CA ARG A 499 4.05 -14.97 -21.04
C ARG A 499 4.78 -15.93 -20.11
N ARG A 500 4.03 -16.72 -19.33
CA ARG A 500 4.57 -17.71 -18.38
C ARG A 500 4.94 -19.05 -19.04
N LEU A 501 4.65 -19.23 -20.33
CA LEU A 501 5.04 -20.44 -21.04
C LEU A 501 6.58 -20.57 -21.09
N PRO A 502 7.11 -21.80 -21.04
CA PRO A 502 8.56 -22.06 -21.22
C PRO A 502 9.09 -21.54 -22.55
N ARG A 503 8.21 -21.45 -23.55
CA ARG A 503 8.49 -20.92 -24.88
C ARG A 503 7.78 -19.57 -24.99
N LYS A 504 8.52 -18.53 -25.34
CA LYS A 504 7.95 -17.18 -25.49
C LYS A 504 6.95 -17.16 -26.66
N VAL A 505 5.67 -17.00 -26.34
CA VAL A 505 4.59 -16.74 -27.30
C VAL A 505 4.10 -15.31 -27.09
N TYR A 506 4.12 -14.51 -28.15
CA TYR A 506 3.67 -13.12 -28.10
C TYR A 506 2.23 -13.03 -28.59
N LEU A 507 1.33 -12.61 -27.71
CA LEU A 507 -0.06 -12.31 -28.04
C LEU A 507 -0.25 -10.78 -28.15
N PRO A 508 -1.03 -10.29 -29.13
CA PRO A 508 -1.43 -8.88 -29.18
C PRO A 508 -2.26 -8.51 -27.94
N ASN A 509 -2.29 -7.23 -27.57
CA ASN A 509 -3.18 -6.74 -26.52
C ASN A 509 -4.56 -6.43 -27.12
N PRO A 510 -5.67 -6.67 -26.40
CA PRO A 510 -7.00 -6.27 -26.85
C PRO A 510 -7.15 -4.75 -26.87
N ASP A 511 -8.02 -4.23 -27.74
CA ASP A 511 -8.39 -2.82 -27.78
C ASP A 511 -9.27 -2.47 -26.57
N ALA A 512 -8.71 -1.71 -25.63
CA ALA A 512 -9.38 -1.35 -24.38
C ALA A 512 -10.65 -0.52 -24.60
N ASN A 513 -10.72 0.29 -25.66
CA ASN A 513 -11.90 1.11 -25.94
C ASN A 513 -13.04 0.23 -26.43
N LYS A 514 -12.76 -0.67 -27.38
CA LYS A 514 -13.76 -1.61 -27.90
C LYS A 514 -14.24 -2.57 -26.83
N LEU A 515 -13.34 -3.03 -25.96
CA LEU A 515 -13.68 -3.91 -24.85
C LEU A 515 -14.60 -3.23 -23.82
N ALA A 516 -14.47 -1.91 -23.66
CA ALA A 516 -15.34 -1.13 -22.79
C ALA A 516 -16.74 -0.86 -23.39
N GLU A 517 -16.84 -0.77 -24.72
CA GLU A 517 -18.11 -0.57 -25.44
C GLU A 517 -18.91 -1.87 -25.57
N ASP A 518 -18.30 -2.92 -26.13
CA ASP A 518 -18.93 -4.24 -26.28
C ASP A 518 -17.90 -5.36 -26.06
N PRO A 519 -17.83 -5.93 -24.84
CA PRO A 519 -16.73 -6.79 -24.42
C PRO A 519 -16.55 -8.06 -25.26
N PHE A 520 -17.63 -8.78 -25.59
CA PHE A 520 -17.52 -10.10 -26.24
C PHE A 520 -17.23 -10.03 -27.74
N PRO A 521 -17.81 -9.11 -28.54
CA PRO A 521 -17.39 -8.87 -29.92
C PRO A 521 -15.96 -8.33 -30.03
N ALA A 522 -15.53 -7.49 -29.07
CA ALA A 522 -14.14 -7.06 -28.99
C ALA A 522 -13.19 -8.25 -28.73
N LEU A 523 -13.53 -9.14 -27.79
CA LEU A 523 -12.80 -10.39 -27.58
C LEU A 523 -12.79 -11.26 -28.84
N GLN A 524 -13.92 -11.40 -29.55
CA GLN A 524 -13.98 -12.20 -30.77
C GLN A 524 -13.00 -11.67 -31.84
N THR A 525 -12.95 -10.35 -32.00
CA THR A 525 -12.01 -9.70 -32.93
C THR A 525 -10.57 -9.98 -32.52
N TRP A 526 -10.28 -9.87 -31.21
CA TRP A 526 -8.96 -10.11 -30.65
C TRP A 526 -8.50 -11.57 -30.79
N PHE A 527 -9.38 -12.56 -30.58
CA PHE A 527 -9.06 -13.97 -30.82
C PHE A 527 -8.72 -14.24 -32.29
N ALA A 528 -9.42 -13.60 -33.24
CA ALA A 528 -9.09 -13.68 -34.66
C ALA A 528 -7.72 -13.03 -34.99
N GLU A 529 -7.35 -11.95 -34.31
CA GLU A 529 -6.01 -11.34 -34.44
C GLU A 529 -4.91 -12.26 -33.90
N ILE A 530 -5.17 -12.97 -32.79
CA ILE A 530 -4.26 -14.00 -32.27
C ILE A 530 -4.06 -15.12 -33.31
N GLU A 531 -5.13 -15.63 -33.93
CA GLU A 531 -5.02 -16.66 -34.97
C GLU A 531 -4.20 -16.23 -36.19
N ARG A 532 -4.33 -14.96 -36.60
CA ARG A 532 -3.57 -14.39 -37.74
C ARG A 532 -2.10 -14.21 -37.41
N SER A 533 -1.78 -13.70 -36.22
CA SER A 533 -0.40 -13.43 -35.79
C SER A 533 0.40 -14.71 -35.50
N ASN A 534 -0.28 -15.80 -35.13
CA ASN A 534 0.34 -17.08 -34.77
C ASN A 534 -0.20 -18.21 -35.65
N SER A 535 -0.01 -18.07 -36.96
CA SER A 535 -0.72 -18.91 -37.93
C SER A 535 -0.31 -20.39 -37.92
N ASP A 536 0.86 -20.75 -37.40
CA ASP A 536 1.39 -22.12 -37.27
C ASP A 536 0.97 -22.82 -35.97
N LYS A 537 0.23 -22.13 -35.08
CA LYS A 537 -0.15 -22.62 -33.74
C LYS A 537 -1.63 -22.98 -33.65
N GLN A 538 -1.91 -23.95 -32.80
CA GLN A 538 -3.23 -24.21 -32.23
C GLN A 538 -3.22 -23.75 -30.78
N PHE A 539 -4.34 -23.20 -30.31
CA PHE A 539 -4.48 -22.68 -28.96
C PHE A 539 -5.42 -23.58 -28.16
N LEU A 540 -4.92 -24.11 -27.04
CA LEU A 540 -5.72 -24.89 -26.10
C LEU A 540 -6.11 -23.98 -24.94
N LEU A 541 -7.31 -23.42 -24.96
CA LEU A 541 -7.82 -22.57 -23.88
C LEU A 541 -8.38 -23.45 -22.75
N CYS A 542 -7.64 -23.51 -21.64
CA CYS A 542 -8.00 -24.28 -20.45
C CYS A 542 -8.73 -23.37 -19.47
N LEU A 543 -10.03 -23.61 -19.28
CA LEU A 543 -10.90 -22.92 -18.34
C LEU A 543 -11.04 -23.76 -17.08
N ASP A 544 -10.24 -23.45 -16.05
CA ASP A 544 -10.28 -24.15 -14.76
C ASP A 544 -11.40 -23.60 -13.86
N GLU A 545 -12.04 -24.50 -13.11
CA GLU A 545 -13.23 -24.22 -12.28
C GLU A 545 -14.37 -23.56 -13.09
N TYR A 546 -14.70 -24.13 -14.26
CA TYR A 546 -15.69 -23.58 -15.19
C TYR A 546 -17.10 -23.40 -14.59
N GLU A 547 -17.44 -24.13 -13.53
CA GLU A 547 -18.71 -24.02 -12.82
C GLU A 547 -18.98 -22.58 -12.36
N ARG A 548 -17.93 -21.77 -12.15
CA ARG A 548 -17.99 -20.35 -11.81
C ARG A 548 -18.63 -19.48 -12.89
N LEU A 549 -18.62 -19.90 -14.15
CA LEU A 549 -19.35 -19.20 -15.22
C LEU A 549 -20.86 -19.22 -14.98
N GLY A 550 -21.39 -20.29 -14.37
CA GLY A 550 -22.80 -20.38 -13.99
C GLY A 550 -23.19 -19.32 -12.97
N GLU A 551 -22.29 -18.99 -12.04
CA GLU A 551 -22.49 -17.92 -11.05
C GLU A 551 -22.52 -16.54 -11.71
N VAL A 552 -21.62 -16.28 -12.67
CA VAL A 552 -21.60 -15.03 -13.43
C VAL A 552 -22.87 -14.86 -14.27
N VAL A 553 -23.35 -15.94 -14.91
CA VAL A 553 -24.60 -15.91 -15.67
C VAL A 553 -25.78 -15.60 -14.75
N LYS A 554 -25.84 -16.21 -13.56
CA LYS A 554 -26.87 -15.93 -12.55
C LYS A 554 -26.80 -14.49 -12.04
N ALA A 555 -25.61 -13.97 -11.77
CA ALA A 555 -25.41 -12.61 -11.27
C ALA A 555 -25.72 -11.53 -12.31
N THR A 556 -25.34 -11.74 -13.57
CA THR A 556 -25.53 -10.76 -14.66
C THR A 556 -26.87 -10.92 -15.38
N SER A 557 -27.63 -11.98 -15.11
CA SER A 557 -28.82 -12.40 -15.88
C SER A 557 -28.57 -12.49 -17.38
N SER A 558 -27.31 -12.68 -17.80
CA SER A 558 -26.91 -12.68 -19.21
C SER A 558 -26.12 -13.92 -19.56
N ARG A 559 -26.51 -14.58 -20.65
CA ARG A 559 -25.79 -15.73 -21.23
C ARG A 559 -24.72 -15.32 -22.22
N ALA A 560 -24.41 -14.02 -22.34
CA ALA A 560 -23.39 -13.52 -23.26
C ALA A 560 -22.02 -14.23 -23.16
N PRO A 561 -21.49 -14.58 -21.97
CA PRO A 561 -20.23 -15.33 -21.87
C PRO A 561 -20.31 -16.72 -22.53
N LEU A 562 -21.41 -17.44 -22.33
CA LEU A 562 -21.61 -18.77 -22.90
C LEU A 562 -21.84 -18.68 -24.42
N ASN A 563 -22.57 -17.66 -24.87
CA ASN A 563 -22.75 -17.39 -26.30
C ASN A 563 -21.41 -17.08 -26.99
N PHE A 564 -20.53 -16.32 -26.34
CA PHE A 564 -19.17 -16.07 -26.82
C PHE A 564 -18.37 -17.35 -26.95
N ILE A 565 -18.38 -18.21 -25.93
CA ILE A 565 -17.73 -19.53 -25.96
C ILE A 565 -18.25 -20.38 -27.11
N ARG A 566 -19.57 -20.43 -27.32
CA ARG A 566 -20.18 -21.18 -28.42
C ARG A 566 -19.79 -20.64 -29.80
N ASN A 567 -19.75 -19.32 -29.94
CA ASN A 567 -19.30 -18.65 -31.16
C ASN A 567 -17.82 -18.97 -31.44
N LEU A 568 -16.97 -19.02 -30.41
CA LEU A 568 -15.59 -19.45 -30.53
C LEU A 568 -15.50 -20.87 -31.11
N LEU A 569 -16.28 -21.81 -30.56
CA LEU A 569 -16.32 -23.20 -31.03
C LEU A 569 -16.79 -23.36 -32.47
N GLN A 570 -17.71 -22.52 -32.93
CA GLN A 570 -18.29 -22.62 -34.27
C GLN A 570 -17.40 -22.01 -35.36
N HIS A 571 -16.67 -20.94 -35.03
CA HIS A 571 -16.04 -20.09 -36.04
C HIS A 571 -14.51 -20.07 -36.00
N GLN A 572 -13.87 -20.47 -34.90
CA GLN A 572 -12.42 -20.35 -34.72
C GLN A 572 -11.75 -21.72 -34.80
N ARG A 573 -11.14 -22.02 -35.95
CA ARG A 573 -10.63 -23.37 -36.27
C ARG A 573 -9.31 -23.73 -35.58
N LYS A 574 -8.65 -22.78 -34.91
CA LYS A 574 -7.38 -23.03 -34.20
C LYS A 574 -7.54 -23.08 -32.69
N TRP A 575 -8.74 -22.86 -32.16
CA TRP A 575 -9.00 -22.85 -30.73
C TRP A 575 -9.66 -24.15 -30.29
N ILE A 576 -9.05 -24.79 -29.30
CA ILE A 576 -9.56 -25.97 -28.61
C ILE A 576 -9.94 -25.52 -27.21
N LEU A 577 -11.15 -25.85 -26.77
CA LEU A 577 -11.60 -25.54 -25.42
C LEU A 577 -11.46 -26.76 -24.52
N LEU A 578 -10.85 -26.56 -23.36
CA LEU A 578 -10.80 -27.54 -22.28
C LEU A 578 -11.42 -26.94 -21.02
N PHE A 579 -12.57 -27.46 -20.64
CA PHE A 579 -13.22 -27.15 -19.37
C PHE A 579 -12.69 -28.10 -18.29
N SER A 580 -12.24 -27.56 -17.15
CA SER A 580 -11.80 -28.36 -16.01
C SER A 580 -12.68 -28.09 -14.80
N GLY A 581 -13.23 -29.15 -14.20
CA GLY A 581 -14.14 -29.02 -13.07
C GLY A 581 -14.32 -30.30 -12.28
N SER A 582 -15.22 -30.24 -11.31
CA SER A 582 -15.54 -31.33 -10.38
C SER A 582 -16.73 -32.16 -10.83
N GLN A 583 -17.63 -31.58 -11.61
CA GLN A 583 -18.89 -32.17 -12.04
C GLN A 583 -18.82 -32.79 -13.45
N GLU A 584 -19.55 -33.88 -13.64
CA GLU A 584 -19.81 -34.47 -14.96
C GLU A 584 -20.88 -33.64 -15.70
N LEU A 585 -20.90 -33.69 -17.05
CA LEU A 585 -21.93 -33.01 -17.86
C LEU A 585 -23.37 -33.30 -17.40
N SER A 586 -23.64 -34.54 -16.96
CA SER A 586 -24.97 -34.95 -16.50
C SER A 586 -25.40 -34.32 -15.17
N GLU A 587 -24.46 -33.74 -14.42
CA GLU A 587 -24.72 -33.07 -13.14
C GLU A 587 -24.91 -31.56 -13.31
N LEU A 588 -24.65 -31.02 -14.51
CA LEU A 588 -24.81 -29.60 -14.82
C LEU A 588 -26.27 -29.23 -15.10
N ASP A 589 -26.58 -27.94 -14.93
CA ASP A 589 -27.86 -27.37 -15.33
C ASP A 589 -28.12 -27.62 -16.84
N ASP A 590 -29.38 -27.93 -17.20
CA ASP A 590 -29.77 -28.35 -18.56
C ASP A 590 -29.27 -27.43 -19.69
N TYR A 591 -29.16 -26.13 -19.43
CA TYR A 591 -28.70 -25.18 -20.45
C TYR A 591 -27.25 -25.43 -20.89
N TRP A 592 -26.40 -26.07 -20.09
CA TRP A 592 -25.02 -26.40 -20.48
C TRP A 592 -24.97 -27.37 -21.67
N SER A 593 -25.98 -28.23 -21.81
CA SER A 593 -26.10 -29.17 -22.94
C SER A 593 -26.17 -28.45 -24.29
N ASP A 594 -26.70 -27.22 -24.32
CA ASP A 594 -26.76 -26.40 -25.54
C ASP A 594 -25.39 -25.84 -25.95
N TYR A 595 -24.47 -25.65 -25.01
CA TYR A 595 -23.16 -25.04 -25.27
C TYR A 595 -22.03 -26.07 -25.41
N LEU A 596 -22.18 -27.23 -24.78
CA LEU A 596 -21.19 -28.31 -24.73
C LEU A 596 -21.53 -29.46 -25.69
N ILE A 597 -21.96 -29.12 -26.92
CA ILE A 597 -22.26 -30.08 -27.99
C ILE A 597 -20.95 -30.73 -28.47
N ASN A 598 -20.94 -32.06 -28.67
CA ASN A 598 -19.76 -32.83 -29.10
C ASN A 598 -18.58 -32.77 -28.10
N THR A 599 -18.88 -32.76 -26.81
CA THR A 599 -17.87 -32.77 -25.74
C THR A 599 -17.28 -34.16 -25.52
N ARG A 600 -15.96 -34.25 -25.45
CA ARG A 600 -15.21 -35.43 -25.02
C ARG A 600 -14.85 -35.29 -23.55
N ALA A 601 -15.41 -36.18 -22.73
CA ALA A 601 -15.19 -36.19 -21.30
C ALA A 601 -13.93 -37.02 -20.95
N LEU A 602 -12.94 -36.36 -20.36
CA LEU A 602 -11.70 -36.92 -19.86
C LEU A 602 -11.79 -37.05 -18.34
N ARG A 603 -11.94 -38.28 -17.83
CA ARG A 603 -12.05 -38.52 -16.39
C ARG A 603 -10.67 -38.56 -15.74
N MET A 604 -10.43 -37.70 -14.76
CA MET A 604 -9.26 -37.74 -13.89
C MET A 604 -9.57 -38.49 -12.59
N THR A 605 -9.12 -39.75 -12.54
CA THR A 605 -9.20 -40.65 -11.36
C THR A 605 -7.91 -40.63 -10.54
N TYR A 606 -7.76 -41.54 -9.57
CA TYR A 606 -6.55 -41.72 -8.75
C TYR A 606 -5.36 -42.19 -9.60
N LEU A 607 -4.15 -42.19 -9.02
CA LEU A 607 -2.95 -42.66 -9.72
C LEU A 607 -3.03 -44.17 -9.92
N HIS A 608 -2.39 -44.67 -10.98
CA HIS A 608 -2.10 -46.09 -11.05
C HIS A 608 -1.14 -46.46 -9.92
N GLU A 609 -1.21 -47.70 -9.45
CA GLU A 609 -0.36 -48.16 -8.34
C GLU A 609 1.13 -47.96 -8.63
N SER A 610 1.59 -48.24 -9.85
CA SER A 610 2.96 -48.00 -10.27
C SER A 610 3.36 -46.52 -10.19
N GLU A 611 2.46 -45.61 -10.56
CA GLU A 611 2.68 -44.16 -10.50
C GLU A 611 2.69 -43.66 -9.05
N ALA A 612 1.85 -44.23 -8.17
CA ALA A 612 1.84 -43.93 -6.74
C ALA A 612 3.11 -44.45 -6.05
N ARG A 613 3.57 -45.67 -6.39
CA ARG A 613 4.84 -46.21 -5.91
C ARG A 613 6.01 -45.33 -6.31
N ASP A 614 6.08 -44.91 -7.58
CA ASP A 614 7.09 -43.97 -8.06
C ASP A 614 7.03 -42.62 -7.33
N LEU A 615 5.83 -42.10 -7.04
CA LEU A 615 5.66 -40.88 -6.25
C LEU A 615 6.16 -41.05 -4.80
N ILE A 616 5.96 -42.21 -4.18
CA ILE A 616 6.39 -42.49 -2.81
C ILE A 616 7.90 -42.70 -2.78
N GLN A 617 8.45 -43.54 -3.65
CA GLN A 617 9.86 -43.96 -3.59
C GLN A 617 10.82 -42.93 -4.22
N GLN A 618 10.40 -42.25 -5.28
CA GLN A 618 11.24 -41.31 -6.03
C GLN A 618 10.46 -40.04 -6.42
N PRO A 619 9.96 -39.26 -5.44
CA PRO A 619 9.27 -37.99 -5.70
C PRO A 619 10.20 -36.95 -6.36
N VAL A 620 11.49 -36.98 -6.02
CA VAL A 620 12.54 -36.16 -6.61
C VAL A 620 13.79 -37.00 -6.88
N GLU A 621 14.68 -36.50 -7.73
CA GLU A 621 15.98 -37.15 -7.96
C GLU A 621 16.79 -37.25 -6.66
N ASN A 622 17.47 -38.38 -6.47
CA ASN A 622 18.32 -38.67 -5.31
C ASN A 622 17.60 -38.63 -3.95
N PHE A 623 16.32 -38.99 -3.90
CA PHE A 623 15.61 -39.18 -2.63
C PHE A 623 16.07 -40.48 -1.94
N SER A 624 16.24 -40.42 -0.61
CA SER A 624 16.67 -41.55 0.20
C SER A 624 15.60 -42.64 0.26
N ASP A 625 16.02 -43.92 0.24
CA ASP A 625 15.12 -45.06 0.40
C ASP A 625 14.69 -45.24 1.87
N ILE A 626 13.71 -44.44 2.28
CA ILE A 626 13.23 -44.37 3.67
C ILE A 626 12.01 -45.23 3.93
N TYR A 627 11.44 -45.96 2.96
CA TYR A 627 10.20 -46.73 3.15
C TYR A 627 10.46 -48.23 3.00
N GLU A 628 9.95 -49.04 3.92
CA GLU A 628 9.87 -50.48 3.70
C GLU A 628 8.80 -50.81 2.65
N PRO A 629 8.97 -51.90 1.85
CA PRO A 629 7.97 -52.29 0.85
C PRO A 629 6.56 -52.45 1.43
N THR A 630 6.45 -53.04 2.62
CA THR A 630 5.18 -53.24 3.33
C THR A 630 4.55 -51.92 3.78
N ALA A 631 5.36 -50.92 4.15
CA ALA A 631 4.85 -49.59 4.48
C ALA A 631 4.29 -48.88 3.23
N ILE A 632 4.94 -49.06 2.07
CA ILE A 632 4.43 -48.54 0.78
C ILE A 632 3.09 -49.19 0.44
N ASP A 633 2.98 -50.50 0.61
CA ASP A 633 1.74 -51.25 0.38
C ASP A 633 0.60 -50.73 1.27
N GLU A 634 0.89 -50.47 2.55
CA GLU A 634 -0.07 -49.90 3.49
C GLU A 634 -0.50 -48.48 3.06
N ILE A 635 0.43 -47.61 2.67
CA ILE A 635 0.11 -46.25 2.19
C ILE A 635 -0.81 -46.33 0.96
N ILE A 636 -0.49 -47.21 0.01
CA ILE A 636 -1.29 -47.42 -1.20
C ILE A 636 -2.70 -47.90 -0.85
N GLN A 637 -2.83 -48.87 0.07
CA GLN A 637 -4.11 -49.38 0.52
C GLN A 637 -4.94 -48.30 1.22
N LEU A 638 -4.35 -47.57 2.17
CA LEU A 638 -5.03 -46.53 2.96
C LEU A 638 -5.56 -45.37 2.12
N THR A 639 -4.79 -44.99 1.10
CA THR A 639 -5.05 -43.81 0.26
C THR A 639 -5.74 -44.15 -1.06
N ARG A 640 -5.75 -45.44 -1.44
CA ARG A 640 -6.09 -45.94 -2.78
C ARG A 640 -5.47 -45.14 -3.91
N CYS A 641 -4.19 -44.82 -3.76
CA CYS A 641 -3.41 -44.04 -4.73
C CYS A 641 -3.98 -42.64 -5.02
N GLN A 642 -4.83 -42.08 -4.17
CA GLN A 642 -5.28 -40.70 -4.35
C GLN A 642 -4.06 -39.76 -4.16
N PRO A 643 -3.70 -38.93 -5.16
CA PRO A 643 -2.46 -38.15 -5.13
C PRO A 643 -2.30 -37.29 -3.87
N TYR A 644 -3.37 -36.62 -3.43
CA TYR A 644 -3.33 -35.77 -2.24
C TYR A 644 -3.12 -36.54 -0.95
N LEU A 645 -3.84 -37.66 -0.75
CA LEU A 645 -3.70 -38.46 0.46
C LEU A 645 -2.35 -39.18 0.49
N VAL A 646 -1.84 -39.67 -0.65
CA VAL A 646 -0.49 -40.24 -0.75
C VAL A 646 0.54 -39.21 -0.29
N GLN A 647 0.50 -37.99 -0.84
CA GLN A 647 1.39 -36.90 -0.46
C GLN A 647 1.26 -36.53 1.02
N LEU A 648 0.04 -36.44 1.56
CA LEU A 648 -0.21 -36.08 2.95
C LEU A 648 0.32 -37.15 3.92
N VAL A 649 0.03 -38.42 3.67
CA VAL A 649 0.53 -39.53 4.51
C VAL A 649 2.06 -39.56 4.46
N CYS A 650 2.67 -39.47 3.27
CA CYS A 650 4.12 -39.49 3.15
C CYS A 650 4.77 -38.28 3.85
N TYR A 651 4.15 -37.10 3.74
CA TYR A 651 4.60 -35.90 4.45
C TYR A 651 4.64 -36.14 5.97
N GLU A 652 3.56 -36.66 6.55
CA GLU A 652 3.48 -36.93 8.00
C GLU A 652 4.44 -38.03 8.44
N VAL A 653 4.66 -39.05 7.62
CA VAL A 653 5.67 -40.09 7.91
C VAL A 653 7.07 -39.49 7.96
N VAL A 654 7.43 -38.60 7.05
CA VAL A 654 8.74 -37.90 7.08
C VAL A 654 8.85 -37.03 8.34
N GLU A 655 7.79 -36.31 8.73
CA GLU A 655 7.79 -35.53 9.97
C GLU A 655 7.94 -36.39 11.21
N LEU A 656 7.28 -37.56 11.25
CA LEU A 656 7.41 -38.54 12.32
C LEU A 656 8.86 -39.05 12.43
N LEU A 657 9.46 -39.48 11.31
CA LEU A 657 10.84 -39.97 11.29
C LEU A 657 11.82 -38.87 11.73
N ASN A 658 11.67 -37.66 11.21
CA ASN A 658 12.53 -36.53 11.58
C ASN A 658 12.36 -36.16 13.06
N ARG A 659 11.15 -36.23 13.62
CA ARG A 659 10.89 -36.02 15.05
C ARG A 659 11.63 -37.05 15.90
N ASP A 660 11.65 -38.31 15.47
CA ASP A 660 12.36 -39.38 16.17
C ASP A 660 13.88 -39.25 16.05
N ILE A 661 14.39 -38.87 14.87
CA ILE A 661 15.81 -38.57 14.65
C ILE A 661 16.26 -37.43 15.57
N ARG A 662 15.51 -36.32 15.63
CA ARG A 662 15.82 -35.19 16.53
C ARG A 662 15.82 -35.56 18.01
N ARG A 663 15.01 -36.56 18.40
CA ARG A 663 14.92 -37.06 19.78
C ARG A 663 15.92 -38.20 20.06
N ASN A 664 16.83 -38.49 19.13
CA ASN A 664 17.78 -39.60 19.19
C ASN A 664 17.11 -40.97 19.41
N ARG A 665 15.89 -41.15 18.90
CA ARG A 665 15.14 -42.43 18.95
C ARG A 665 15.41 -43.32 17.74
N ARG A 666 15.82 -42.72 16.62
CA ARG A 666 16.21 -43.43 15.39
C ARG A 666 17.50 -42.83 14.85
N GLU A 667 18.33 -43.70 14.29
CA GLU A 667 19.50 -43.29 13.52
C GLU A 667 19.09 -42.83 12.13
N ALA A 668 19.55 -41.66 11.72
CA ALA A 668 19.11 -41.01 10.49
C ALA A 668 19.49 -41.76 9.20
N ASP A 669 20.66 -42.40 9.17
CA ASP A 669 21.16 -43.09 7.97
C ASP A 669 20.44 -44.42 7.69
N THR A 670 19.82 -45.01 8.71
CA THR A 670 19.14 -46.31 8.63
C THR A 670 17.64 -46.22 8.92
N ALA A 671 17.11 -45.01 9.16
CA ALA A 671 15.71 -44.81 9.47
C ALA A 671 14.85 -45.25 8.28
N LYS A 672 14.07 -46.32 8.48
CA LYS A 672 13.00 -46.72 7.57
C LYS A 672 11.63 -46.57 8.24
N ALA A 673 10.66 -46.13 7.45
CA ALA A 673 9.26 -46.13 7.78
C ALA A 673 8.70 -47.54 7.66
N THR A 674 8.10 -47.99 8.74
CA THR A 674 7.43 -49.29 8.87
C THR A 674 5.91 -49.11 8.75
N VAL A 675 5.17 -50.23 8.66
CA VAL A 675 3.71 -50.21 8.73
C VAL A 675 3.21 -49.55 10.01
N GLN A 676 3.89 -49.76 11.14
CA GLN A 676 3.51 -49.15 12.42
C GLN A 676 3.62 -47.62 12.37
N ASP A 677 4.64 -47.08 11.70
CA ASP A 677 4.80 -45.63 11.52
C ASP A 677 3.67 -45.03 10.68
N VAL A 678 3.26 -45.75 9.63
CA VAL A 678 2.10 -45.35 8.79
C VAL A 678 0.81 -45.35 9.61
N GLN A 679 0.61 -46.33 10.50
CA GLN A 679 -0.56 -46.34 11.39
C GLN A 679 -0.49 -45.22 12.45
N GLU A 680 0.68 -44.94 13.01
CA GLU A 680 0.86 -43.89 14.02
C GLU A 680 0.49 -42.50 13.50
N VAL A 681 0.74 -42.22 12.21
CA VAL A 681 0.42 -40.90 11.63
C VAL A 681 -1.06 -40.71 11.27
N ILE A 682 -1.89 -41.76 11.26
CA ILE A 682 -3.30 -41.65 10.81
C ILE A 682 -4.07 -40.56 11.56
N PRO A 683 -4.06 -40.46 12.90
CA PRO A 683 -4.78 -39.40 13.60
C PRO A 683 -4.32 -38.00 13.16
N VAL A 684 -3.01 -37.80 12.97
CA VAL A 684 -2.44 -36.53 12.51
C VAL A 684 -2.82 -36.23 11.06
N VAL A 685 -2.88 -37.25 10.20
CA VAL A 685 -3.34 -37.13 8.81
C VAL A 685 -4.82 -36.73 8.74
N LEU A 686 -5.67 -37.30 9.60
CA LEU A 686 -7.07 -36.92 9.70
C LEU A 686 -7.24 -35.48 10.18
N GLU A 687 -6.46 -35.07 11.18
CA GLU A 687 -6.45 -33.69 11.70
C GLU A 687 -5.96 -32.67 10.65
N ARG A 688 -4.80 -32.90 10.03
CA ARG A 688 -4.23 -31.97 9.02
C ARG A 688 -4.99 -32.00 7.70
N GLY A 689 -5.54 -33.16 7.35
CA GLY A 689 -6.37 -33.36 6.16
C GLY A 689 -7.82 -32.96 6.36
N ASP A 690 -8.20 -32.51 7.53
CA ASP A 690 -9.58 -32.29 7.94
C ASP A 690 -10.41 -31.45 6.96
N GLN A 691 -9.86 -30.36 6.42
CA GLN A 691 -10.56 -29.54 5.43
C GLN A 691 -10.99 -30.37 4.21
N TYR A 692 -10.13 -31.26 3.72
CA TYR A 692 -10.45 -32.14 2.58
C TYR A 692 -11.60 -33.07 2.93
N PHE A 693 -11.55 -33.72 4.10
CA PHE A 693 -12.57 -34.67 4.51
C PHE A 693 -13.91 -33.99 4.84
N ARG A 694 -13.89 -32.83 5.52
CA ARG A 694 -15.09 -32.01 5.77
C ARG A 694 -15.73 -31.55 4.46
N GLU A 695 -14.95 -31.08 3.50
CA GLU A 695 -15.47 -30.66 2.20
C GLU A 695 -16.10 -31.84 1.44
N LEU A 696 -15.45 -33.02 1.48
CA LEU A 696 -16.00 -34.25 0.92
C LEU A 696 -17.36 -34.56 1.55
N TRP A 697 -17.43 -34.61 2.88
CA TRP A 697 -18.68 -34.90 3.62
C TRP A 697 -19.77 -33.86 3.36
N LYS A 698 -19.43 -32.57 3.38
CA LYS A 698 -20.35 -31.47 3.10
C LYS A 698 -20.91 -31.49 1.67
N SER A 699 -20.14 -31.99 0.70
CA SER A 699 -20.58 -32.09 -0.70
C SER A 699 -21.60 -33.20 -0.97
N LEU A 700 -21.79 -34.11 -0.02
CA LEU A 700 -22.74 -35.22 -0.12
C LEU A 700 -24.16 -34.79 0.25
N ALA A 701 -25.15 -35.37 -0.44
CA ALA A 701 -26.56 -35.18 -0.10
C ALA A 701 -26.92 -35.96 1.17
N ASP A 702 -28.03 -35.61 1.82
CA ASP A 702 -28.43 -36.28 3.07
C ASP A 702 -28.72 -37.78 2.85
N SER A 703 -29.28 -38.15 1.69
CA SER A 703 -29.44 -39.56 1.29
C SER A 703 -28.11 -40.32 1.19
N ASP A 704 -27.09 -39.64 0.67
CA ASP A 704 -25.74 -40.19 0.50
C ASP A 704 -25.10 -40.43 1.88
N ARG A 705 -25.16 -39.42 2.76
CA ARG A 705 -24.64 -39.50 4.15
C ARG A 705 -25.36 -40.58 4.95
N SER A 706 -26.68 -40.70 4.79
CA SER A 706 -27.49 -41.70 5.48
C SER A 706 -27.12 -43.13 5.08
N LEU A 707 -26.82 -43.36 3.79
CA LEU A 707 -26.30 -44.65 3.33
C LEU A 707 -24.90 -44.93 3.89
N LEU A 708 -23.99 -43.95 3.88
CA LEU A 708 -22.64 -44.11 4.42
C LEU A 708 -22.65 -44.44 5.92
N ARG A 709 -23.52 -43.79 6.72
CA ARG A 709 -23.73 -44.12 8.14
C ARG A 709 -24.17 -45.56 8.34
N ARG A 710 -25.17 -46.01 7.58
CA ARG A 710 -25.66 -47.40 7.62
C ARG A 710 -24.57 -48.42 7.31
N ILE A 711 -23.73 -48.15 6.31
CA ILE A 711 -22.60 -49.01 5.94
C ILE A 711 -21.59 -49.11 7.10
N ILE A 712 -21.28 -48.01 7.79
CA ILE A 712 -20.37 -48.02 8.95
C ILE A 712 -20.94 -48.86 10.09
N TYR A 713 -22.26 -48.80 10.33
CA TYR A 713 -22.93 -49.65 11.32
C TYR A 713 -23.13 -51.11 10.86
N GLY A 714 -22.61 -51.50 9.69
CA GLY A 714 -22.65 -52.87 9.18
C GLY A 714 -23.96 -53.28 8.48
N GLU A 715 -24.82 -52.32 8.14
CA GLU A 715 -26.05 -52.61 7.39
C GLU A 715 -25.76 -52.81 5.89
N THR A 716 -26.45 -53.79 5.29
CA THR A 716 -26.34 -54.05 3.84
C THR A 716 -27.22 -53.11 3.02
N PRO A 717 -26.70 -52.54 1.91
CA PRO A 717 -27.50 -51.69 1.04
C PRO A 717 -28.71 -52.41 0.42
N THR A 718 -29.82 -51.69 0.26
CA THR A 718 -31.08 -52.23 -0.29
C THR A 718 -31.25 -51.93 -1.79
N GLN A 719 -32.28 -52.50 -2.42
CA GLN A 719 -32.63 -52.20 -3.82
C GLN A 719 -32.94 -50.71 -4.07
N GLN A 720 -33.44 -50.00 -3.06
CA GLN A 720 -33.74 -48.57 -3.14
C GLN A 720 -32.47 -47.71 -3.17
N ASP A 721 -31.35 -48.23 -2.64
CA ASP A 721 -30.07 -47.54 -2.57
C ASP A 721 -29.28 -47.60 -3.88
N LYS A 722 -29.72 -48.38 -4.88
CA LYS A 722 -29.01 -48.57 -6.16
C LYS A 722 -28.62 -47.28 -6.86
N GLY A 723 -29.49 -46.26 -6.82
CA GLY A 723 -29.19 -44.94 -7.40
C GLY A 723 -28.07 -44.22 -6.66
N VAL A 724 -28.12 -44.25 -5.33
CA VAL A 724 -27.13 -43.64 -4.43
C VAL A 724 -25.78 -44.36 -4.52
N ILE A 725 -25.78 -45.70 -4.55
CA ILE A 725 -24.57 -46.51 -4.72
C ILE A 725 -23.88 -46.15 -6.04
N ARG A 726 -24.60 -46.13 -7.17
CA ARG A 726 -24.02 -45.74 -8.46
C ARG A 726 -23.38 -44.35 -8.42
N LYS A 727 -24.03 -43.39 -7.76
CA LYS A 727 -23.51 -42.03 -7.57
C LYS A 727 -22.23 -42.03 -6.71
N LEU A 728 -22.23 -42.72 -5.59
CA LEU A 728 -21.08 -42.80 -4.67
C LEU A 728 -19.90 -43.60 -5.24
N THR A 729 -20.15 -44.64 -6.04
CA THR A 729 -19.11 -45.36 -6.79
C THR A 729 -18.49 -44.47 -7.86
N ARG A 730 -19.29 -43.67 -8.59
CA ARG A 730 -18.76 -42.68 -9.56
C ARG A 730 -17.89 -41.63 -8.90
N LYS A 731 -18.27 -41.19 -7.69
CA LYS A 731 -17.47 -40.27 -6.86
C LYS A 731 -16.28 -40.94 -6.15
N GLU A 732 -16.03 -42.22 -6.40
CA GLU A 732 -14.89 -42.97 -5.85
C GLU A 732 -14.90 -43.03 -4.30
N ILE A 733 -16.09 -43.10 -3.71
CA ILE A 733 -16.31 -43.20 -2.26
C ILE A 733 -16.62 -44.63 -1.83
N LEU A 734 -17.44 -45.35 -2.61
CA LEU A 734 -17.80 -46.75 -2.36
C LEU A 734 -17.28 -47.68 -3.45
N THR A 735 -17.07 -48.94 -3.10
CA THR A 735 -16.82 -50.03 -4.06
C THR A 735 -18.00 -50.20 -5.04
N GLN A 736 -17.78 -50.93 -6.13
CA GLN A 736 -18.86 -51.21 -7.10
C GLN A 736 -20.01 -52.03 -6.50
N GLU A 737 -19.71 -52.85 -5.50
CA GLU A 737 -20.67 -53.63 -4.72
C GLU A 737 -21.49 -52.75 -3.76
N GLY A 738 -21.00 -51.55 -3.43
CA GLY A 738 -21.67 -50.58 -2.56
C GLY A 738 -21.65 -50.95 -1.07
N ASN A 739 -20.94 -52.00 -0.69
CA ASN A 739 -20.86 -52.56 0.66
C ASN A 739 -19.67 -52.04 1.48
N ALA A 740 -18.68 -51.40 0.84
CA ALA A 740 -17.45 -51.00 1.49
C ALA A 740 -16.94 -49.67 0.94
N PHE A 741 -16.19 -48.94 1.77
CA PHE A 741 -15.51 -47.74 1.35
C PHE A 741 -14.38 -48.07 0.38
N GLN A 742 -14.26 -47.20 -0.62
CA GLN A 742 -13.20 -47.27 -1.59
C GLN A 742 -11.86 -46.85 -0.95
N VAL A 743 -11.85 -45.79 -0.14
CA VAL A 743 -10.65 -45.22 0.48
C VAL A 743 -10.73 -45.40 2.00
N PRO A 744 -9.88 -46.26 2.61
CA PRO A 744 -9.91 -46.51 4.06
C PRO A 744 -9.76 -45.26 4.93
N LEU A 745 -8.94 -44.27 4.53
CA LEU A 745 -8.85 -43.01 5.28
C LEU A 745 -10.16 -42.22 5.33
N VAL A 746 -10.98 -42.29 4.27
CA VAL A 746 -12.30 -41.66 4.26
C VAL A 746 -13.24 -42.38 5.22
N GLN A 747 -13.17 -43.71 5.27
CA GLN A 747 -13.94 -44.49 6.25
C GLN A 747 -13.57 -44.09 7.69
N LYS A 748 -12.26 -44.10 8.03
CA LYS A 748 -11.76 -43.73 9.36
C LYS A 748 -12.18 -42.32 9.78
N TYR A 749 -12.17 -41.36 8.84
CA TYR A 749 -12.64 -40.02 9.12
C TYR A 749 -14.13 -39.98 9.48
N ILE A 750 -14.97 -40.69 8.72
CA ILE A 750 -16.41 -40.70 8.98
C ILE A 750 -16.72 -41.45 10.28
N GLU A 751 -15.99 -42.54 10.58
CA GLU A 751 -16.07 -43.21 11.88
C GLU A 751 -15.78 -42.23 13.03
N GLN A 752 -14.67 -41.49 12.96
CA GLN A 752 -14.33 -40.46 13.95
C GLN A 752 -15.42 -39.37 14.05
N LEU A 753 -15.94 -38.90 12.92
CA LEU A 753 -17.00 -37.88 12.90
C LEU A 753 -18.28 -38.38 13.60
N LEU A 754 -18.62 -39.66 13.46
CA LEU A 754 -19.80 -40.27 14.09
C LEU A 754 -19.59 -40.61 15.57
N GLU A 755 -18.35 -40.73 16.04
CA GLU A 755 -18.02 -40.84 17.47
C GLU A 755 -18.09 -39.48 18.18
N GLU A 756 -17.88 -38.38 17.45
CA GLU A 756 -17.95 -37.00 17.95
C GLU A 756 -19.39 -36.42 17.94
N GLU A 757 -20.30 -36.97 17.13
CA GLU A 757 -21.75 -36.66 17.08
C GLU A 757 -22.55 -37.40 18.16
#